data_AF-A0A3M8DLB8-F1
#
_entry.id   AF-A0A3M8DLB8-F1
#
_cell.length_a   1.000
_cell.length_b   1.000
_cell.length_c   1.000
_cell.angle_alpha   90.00
_cell.angle_beta   90.00
_cell.angle_gamma   90.00
#
_symmetry.space_group_name_H-M   'P 1'
#
loop_
_entity.id
_entity.type
_entity.pdbx_description
1 polymer ?
#
loop_
_entity_poly.entity_id
_entity_poly.type
_entity_poly.pdbx_seq_one_letter_code
_entity_poly.pdbx_strand_id
1 'polypeptide(L)'
;MKGVNFPIQAKIFISYLAIVICLGISLFIVNGQMKNLQAEIDVISNHDMAVHELANQIQKNMLDMETGMRGFMITGDEQYLEPYQISSRSWQDNYNKLYALLEDNPDQQQALEQMRPLILSWIANAGEFVIQNKRENNEAALQQYFAQNTGKNAMDDIRSQMSSLVAKEKNLTADRVAKLNQSNENVLYIWYVIAGGVTLISFAMSLFLSSSIVRTIRQVVKTIKDISKSDTGVDLSARIHVQSKDELRDLAEATNDLLSSLEKQSWIQRSLTEISTLYQGITDIGDLSKAVITVLAPKLQAAYGIVYLRKNAGNETVFVRVADYALAHQNTTDTFRVGEGLVGQCALDRRIFLFDNLPEDYLKVTSGLGEAVPRNLVVAPITVEGRVEAIIEFASFQPFEASHLTLLDLLQDKFGQAILNVLGRMEVERLLSESQVMTEELQTQSEELQTQSEELQMQQEQLRITNEFLEEQNLFAEQRATELKKTRDELADYARKLQASSQYKTDFLANMSHELRTPLNSILILSQMLMENHQGEGEETEVEEYSRVILRAGQDLLRLIDDILDLSKIEAGKIEILTDEVNVSEIPQSMQSMFEPIAAKKQLAFGVEMHPDTPSVLLTDGQRLHQILKNLLSNACKFTEKGSVTLRIEPAHPDRVRELLPQLQEEQVLSFSVIDTGIGIPCDKQEIIFDAFQQVDGTTNRQYGGTGLGLSICREFTRLLGGALSVESEPEKGSTFTLYIPNRTERQVQQQAAEQTAAEEVAAGGSQLLEEIEREKDSDVHVADSVPLQEHLFQGKHVLLVDDDARNVYALVTALERKGVRVEVAENGKQAVDLLLVDRSYDLVLMDIMMPIMDGYQAMKAIRDDLGMTDMPIIALTAKAMKNEREKCMEAGASDYIMKPLNIDQLFSLMRVWLTK
;
A
#
# COMPACT_ATOMS: atom_id res chain seq x y z
N MET A 1 13.89 -36.27 56.78
CA MET A 1 13.58 -37.55 56.13
C MET A 1 13.73 -37.38 54.62
N LYS A 2 14.57 -38.18 53.97
CA LYS A 2 14.74 -38.17 52.50
C LYS A 2 13.38 -38.44 51.86
N GLY A 3 12.85 -37.46 51.12
CA GLY A 3 11.53 -37.53 50.50
C GLY A 3 11.47 -38.68 49.50
N VAL A 4 10.53 -39.59 49.71
CA VAL A 4 10.27 -40.73 48.83
C VAL A 4 9.78 -40.19 47.48
N ASN A 5 10.38 -40.68 46.39
CA ASN A 5 10.03 -40.31 45.02
C ASN A 5 8.69 -40.98 44.66
N PHE A 6 7.61 -40.21 44.63
CA PHE A 6 6.33 -40.72 44.15
C PHE A 6 6.01 -40.13 42.78
N PRO A 7 5.88 -40.96 41.72
CA PRO A 7 5.33 -40.51 40.45
C PRO A 7 3.93 -39.93 40.66
N ILE A 8 3.47 -39.09 39.73
CA ILE A 8 2.13 -38.48 39.77
C ILE A 8 1.07 -39.57 39.89
N GLN A 9 1.24 -40.68 39.18
CA GLN A 9 0.36 -41.86 39.28
C GLN A 9 0.34 -42.44 40.69
N ALA A 10 1.47 -42.54 41.38
CA ALA A 10 1.52 -43.04 42.75
C ALA A 10 0.86 -42.05 43.73
N LYS A 11 1.00 -40.74 43.52
CA LYS A 11 0.30 -39.73 44.35
C LYS A 11 -1.22 -39.86 44.22
N ILE A 12 -1.71 -40.01 42.98
CA ILE A 12 -3.13 -40.26 42.69
C ILE A 12 -3.59 -41.58 43.31
N PHE A 13 -2.82 -42.66 43.13
CA PHE A 13 -3.14 -43.97 43.67
C PHE A 13 -3.20 -43.97 45.21
N ILE A 14 -2.24 -43.34 45.88
CA ILE A 14 -2.22 -43.21 47.34
C ILE A 14 -3.47 -42.45 47.84
N SER A 15 -3.89 -41.39 47.15
CA SER A 15 -5.11 -40.67 47.50
C SER A 15 -6.38 -41.52 47.38
N TYR A 16 -6.52 -42.30 46.30
CA TYR A 16 -7.64 -43.22 46.14
C TYR A 16 -7.60 -44.36 47.16
N LEU A 17 -6.43 -44.94 47.40
CA LEU A 17 -6.26 -46.02 48.37
C LEU A 17 -6.66 -45.57 49.79
N ALA A 18 -6.30 -44.35 50.19
CA ALA A 18 -6.71 -43.78 51.46
C ALA A 18 -8.24 -43.67 51.58
N ILE A 19 -8.92 -43.20 50.53
CA ILE A 19 -10.40 -43.11 50.50
C ILE A 19 -11.03 -44.50 50.61
N VAL A 20 -10.51 -45.49 49.88
CA VAL A 20 -11.01 -46.88 49.92
C VAL A 20 -10.83 -47.50 51.30
N ILE A 21 -9.69 -47.27 51.96
CA ILE A 21 -9.45 -47.74 53.34
C ILE A 21 -10.45 -47.09 54.30
N CYS A 22 -10.67 -45.78 54.20
CA CYS A 22 -11.66 -45.08 55.04
C CYS A 22 -13.08 -45.63 54.83
N LEU A 23 -13.48 -45.92 53.58
CA LEU A 23 -14.76 -46.54 53.26
C LEU A 23 -14.87 -47.97 53.82
N GLY A 24 -13.79 -48.76 53.74
CA GLY A 24 -13.75 -50.11 54.31
C GLY A 24 -13.91 -50.12 55.84
N ILE A 25 -13.22 -49.21 56.54
CA ILE A 25 -13.36 -49.04 57.99
C ILE A 25 -14.78 -48.59 58.35
N SER A 26 -15.34 -47.63 57.60
CA SER A 26 -16.73 -47.18 57.77
C SER A 26 -17.72 -48.34 57.67
N LEU A 27 -17.61 -49.14 56.61
CA LEU A 27 -18.47 -50.29 56.37
C LEU A 27 -18.37 -51.32 57.50
N PHE A 28 -17.15 -51.57 58.00
CA PHE A 28 -16.93 -52.49 59.10
C PHE A 28 -17.62 -52.03 60.40
N ILE A 29 -17.50 -50.74 60.75
CA ILE A 29 -18.14 -50.16 61.93
C ILE A 29 -19.67 -50.25 61.83
N VAL A 30 -20.24 -49.86 60.68
CA VAL A 30 -21.70 -49.88 60.47
C VAL A 30 -22.25 -51.31 60.52
N ASN A 31 -21.58 -52.27 59.91
CA ASN A 31 -21.99 -53.68 59.93
C ASN A 31 -21.95 -54.25 61.36
N GLY A 32 -20.92 -53.92 62.14
CA GLY A 32 -20.82 -54.30 63.55
C GLY A 32 -22.00 -53.78 64.38
N GLN A 33 -22.37 -52.52 64.21
CA GLN A 33 -23.51 -51.92 64.91
C GLN A 33 -24.84 -52.56 64.47
N MET A 34 -25.03 -52.78 63.17
CA MET A 34 -26.25 -53.39 62.62
C MET A 34 -26.52 -54.78 63.22
N LYS A 35 -25.48 -55.60 63.42
CA LYS A 35 -25.61 -56.91 64.07
C LYS A 35 -26.08 -56.82 65.52
N ASN A 36 -25.60 -55.83 66.27
CA ASN A 36 -26.04 -55.63 67.65
C ASN A 36 -27.52 -55.23 67.72
N LEU A 37 -27.99 -54.36 66.81
CA LEU A 37 -29.42 -54.00 66.73
C LEU A 37 -30.29 -55.20 66.36
N GLN A 38 -29.85 -56.04 65.42
CA GLN A 38 -30.59 -57.25 65.04
C GLN A 38 -30.75 -58.20 66.23
N ALA A 39 -29.70 -58.40 67.03
CA ALA A 39 -29.76 -59.24 68.22
C ALA A 39 -30.75 -58.72 69.27
N GLU A 40 -30.81 -57.39 69.50
CA GLU A 40 -31.78 -56.80 70.43
C GLU A 40 -33.23 -56.92 69.91
N ILE A 41 -33.45 -56.76 68.59
CA ILE A 41 -34.76 -56.95 67.96
C ILE A 41 -35.25 -58.40 68.10
N ASP A 42 -34.36 -59.38 67.89
CA ASP A 42 -34.69 -60.80 67.97
C ASP A 42 -35.14 -61.20 69.39
N VAL A 43 -34.56 -60.61 70.44
CA VAL A 43 -34.98 -60.84 71.83
C VAL A 43 -36.40 -60.32 72.06
N ILE A 44 -36.69 -59.07 71.68
CA ILE A 44 -38.03 -58.48 71.88
C ILE A 44 -39.09 -59.25 71.07
N SER A 45 -38.79 -59.61 69.82
CA SER A 45 -39.75 -60.24 68.92
C SER A 45 -40.07 -61.69 69.29
N ASN A 46 -39.11 -62.44 69.82
CA ASN A 46 -39.29 -63.88 70.08
C ASN A 46 -39.52 -64.20 71.56
N HIS A 47 -38.79 -63.54 72.47
CA HIS A 47 -38.87 -63.82 73.90
C HIS A 47 -40.02 -63.05 74.56
N ASP A 48 -39.98 -61.72 74.54
CA ASP A 48 -40.93 -60.86 75.27
C ASP A 48 -42.37 -61.08 74.77
N MET A 49 -42.55 -61.28 73.46
CA MET A 49 -43.84 -61.64 72.87
C MET A 49 -44.33 -63.02 73.34
N ALA A 50 -43.47 -64.03 73.41
CA ALA A 50 -43.84 -65.37 73.86
C ALA A 50 -44.20 -65.40 75.36
N VAL A 51 -43.47 -64.65 76.20
CA VAL A 51 -43.78 -64.45 77.62
C VAL A 51 -45.17 -63.81 77.78
N HIS A 52 -45.45 -62.74 77.05
CA HIS A 52 -46.77 -62.09 77.05
C HIS A 52 -47.90 -63.01 76.57
N GLU A 53 -47.67 -63.77 75.51
CA GLU A 53 -48.67 -64.68 74.96
C GLU A 53 -49.02 -65.80 75.97
N LEU A 54 -48.02 -66.48 76.51
CA LEU A 54 -48.21 -67.57 77.48
C LEU A 54 -48.85 -67.06 78.77
N ALA A 55 -48.46 -65.88 79.25
CA ALA A 55 -49.06 -65.25 80.42
C ALA A 55 -50.57 -64.99 80.22
N ASN A 56 -50.95 -64.44 79.07
CA ASN A 56 -52.36 -64.22 78.72
C ASN A 56 -53.12 -65.55 78.51
N GLN A 57 -52.47 -66.58 77.97
CA GLN A 57 -53.09 -67.90 77.80
C GLN A 57 -53.40 -68.56 79.16
N ILE A 58 -52.52 -68.46 80.15
CA ILE A 58 -52.79 -68.95 81.52
C ILE A 58 -53.95 -68.19 82.15
N GLN A 59 -53.98 -66.85 82.01
CA GLN A 59 -55.09 -66.04 82.51
C GLN A 59 -56.42 -66.43 81.85
N LYS A 60 -56.41 -66.70 80.54
CA LYS A 60 -57.56 -67.22 79.80
C LYS A 60 -57.96 -68.60 80.29
N ASN A 61 -57.02 -69.52 80.54
CA ASN A 61 -57.33 -70.84 81.07
C ASN A 61 -58.04 -70.75 82.42
N MET A 62 -57.58 -69.87 83.32
CA MET A 62 -58.25 -69.64 84.60
C MET A 62 -59.66 -69.07 84.43
N LEU A 63 -59.86 -68.14 83.49
CA LEU A 63 -61.18 -67.57 83.19
C LEU A 63 -62.13 -68.60 82.58
N ASP A 64 -61.66 -69.43 81.65
CA ASP A 64 -62.44 -70.49 81.01
C ASP A 64 -62.82 -71.57 82.03
N MET A 65 -61.94 -71.88 82.98
CA MET A 65 -62.27 -72.72 84.14
C MET A 65 -63.37 -72.08 85.00
N GLU A 66 -63.21 -70.82 85.41
CA GLU A 66 -64.24 -70.16 86.24
C GLU A 66 -65.59 -70.10 85.53
N THR A 67 -65.59 -69.76 84.24
CA THR A 67 -66.80 -69.61 83.41
C THR A 67 -67.47 -70.95 83.17
N GLY A 68 -66.71 -72.00 82.84
CA GLY A 68 -67.24 -73.35 82.63
C GLY A 68 -67.85 -73.94 83.90
N MET A 69 -67.16 -73.79 85.03
CA MET A 69 -67.69 -74.19 86.35
C MET A 69 -69.00 -73.46 86.67
N ARG A 70 -69.07 -72.13 86.49
CA ARG A 70 -70.28 -71.34 86.74
C ARG A 70 -71.43 -71.71 85.79
N GLY A 71 -71.12 -71.92 84.50
CA GLY A 71 -72.09 -72.37 83.51
C GLY A 71 -72.76 -73.68 83.93
N PHE A 72 -71.95 -74.67 84.30
CA PHE A 72 -72.43 -75.96 84.82
C PHE A 72 -73.23 -75.81 86.13
N MET A 73 -72.81 -74.92 87.03
CA MET A 73 -73.54 -74.65 88.27
C MET A 73 -74.98 -74.18 87.98
N ILE A 74 -75.14 -73.27 87.02
CA ILE A 74 -76.42 -72.66 86.65
C ILE A 74 -77.31 -73.64 85.88
N THR A 75 -76.77 -74.33 84.88
CA THR A 75 -77.56 -75.14 83.94
C THR A 75 -77.67 -76.61 84.32
N GLY A 76 -76.65 -77.16 84.98
CA GLY A 76 -76.49 -78.60 85.22
C GLY A 76 -76.06 -79.41 83.99
N ASP A 77 -75.80 -78.76 82.84
CA ASP A 77 -75.43 -79.43 81.59
C ASP A 77 -73.91 -79.59 81.47
N GLU A 78 -73.44 -80.85 81.32
CA GLU A 78 -72.02 -81.18 81.24
C GLU A 78 -71.28 -80.53 80.06
N GLN A 79 -71.98 -80.12 79.00
CA GLN A 79 -71.34 -79.42 77.87
C GLN A 79 -70.64 -78.13 78.31
N TYR A 80 -71.14 -77.47 79.35
CA TYR A 80 -70.50 -76.26 79.90
C TYR A 80 -69.18 -76.55 80.63
N LEU A 81 -68.87 -77.81 80.95
CA LEU A 81 -67.59 -78.20 81.56
C LEU A 81 -66.48 -78.45 80.55
N GLU A 82 -66.76 -78.48 79.24
CA GLU A 82 -65.72 -78.72 78.22
C GLU A 82 -64.59 -77.66 78.28
N PRO A 83 -64.85 -76.34 78.34
CA PRO A 83 -63.80 -75.33 78.52
C PRO A 83 -63.01 -75.49 79.82
N TYR A 84 -63.67 -75.93 80.91
CA TYR A 84 -63.02 -76.20 82.20
C TYR A 84 -62.04 -77.36 82.08
N GLN A 85 -62.44 -78.47 81.47
CA GLN A 85 -61.60 -79.66 81.33
C GLN A 85 -60.39 -79.41 80.44
N ILE A 86 -60.58 -78.71 79.31
CA ILE A 86 -59.49 -78.33 78.41
C ILE A 86 -58.51 -77.41 79.14
N SER A 87 -59.02 -76.36 79.77
CA SER A 87 -58.19 -75.36 80.43
C SER A 87 -57.47 -75.89 81.66
N SER A 88 -58.09 -76.78 82.43
CA SER A 88 -57.49 -77.47 83.58
C SER A 88 -56.31 -78.39 83.19
N ARG A 89 -56.25 -78.84 81.93
CA ARG A 89 -55.09 -79.59 81.41
C ARG A 89 -54.04 -78.66 80.78
N SER A 90 -54.46 -77.66 80.01
CA SER A 90 -53.55 -76.81 79.24
C SER A 90 -52.80 -75.77 80.08
N TRP A 91 -53.37 -75.29 81.19
CA TRP A 91 -52.72 -74.25 82.01
C TRP A 91 -51.35 -74.70 82.53
N GLN A 92 -51.18 -76.00 82.84
CA GLN A 92 -49.94 -76.53 83.37
C GLN A 92 -48.83 -76.61 82.30
N ASP A 93 -49.19 -76.88 81.05
CA ASP A 93 -48.25 -76.83 79.91
C ASP A 93 -47.80 -75.39 79.64
N ASN A 94 -48.77 -74.46 79.60
CA ASN A 94 -48.47 -73.03 79.43
C ASN A 94 -47.63 -72.47 80.58
N TYR A 95 -47.89 -72.91 81.82
CA TYR A 95 -47.10 -72.58 83.00
C TYR A 95 -45.65 -73.04 82.86
N ASN A 96 -45.42 -74.30 82.49
CA ASN A 96 -44.07 -74.84 82.36
C ASN A 96 -43.27 -74.12 81.26
N LYS A 97 -43.92 -73.80 80.13
CA LYS A 97 -43.31 -73.02 79.04
C LYS A 97 -42.96 -71.60 79.50
N LEU A 98 -43.87 -70.93 80.21
CA LEU A 98 -43.62 -69.59 80.74
C LEU A 98 -42.50 -69.61 81.80
N TYR A 99 -42.49 -70.60 82.68
CA TYR A 99 -41.47 -70.76 83.70
C TYR A 99 -40.07 -70.97 83.12
N ALA A 100 -39.96 -71.71 82.00
CA ALA A 100 -38.71 -71.88 81.27
C ALA A 100 -38.25 -70.60 80.56
N LEU A 101 -39.17 -69.81 80.00
CA LEU A 101 -38.81 -68.53 79.40
C LEU A 101 -38.34 -67.51 80.43
N LEU A 102 -38.90 -67.50 81.64
CA LEU A 102 -38.53 -66.56 82.71
C LEU A 102 -37.23 -66.91 83.47
N GLU A 103 -36.42 -67.85 82.98
CA GLU A 103 -35.15 -68.24 83.63
C GLU A 103 -34.16 -67.07 83.72
N ASP A 104 -34.25 -66.10 82.81
CA ASP A 104 -33.43 -64.89 82.79
C ASP A 104 -33.91 -63.81 83.77
N ASN A 105 -35.10 -63.96 84.38
CA ASN A 105 -35.69 -63.00 85.31
C ASN A 105 -36.13 -63.66 86.63
N PRO A 106 -35.20 -63.80 87.61
CA PRO A 106 -35.46 -64.51 88.87
C PRO A 106 -36.66 -63.98 89.66
N ASP A 107 -36.91 -62.67 89.63
CA ASP A 107 -38.05 -62.06 90.34
C ASP A 107 -39.40 -62.51 89.77
N GLN A 108 -39.52 -62.54 88.43
CA GLN A 108 -40.77 -62.94 87.77
C GLN A 108 -40.97 -64.45 87.83
N GLN A 109 -39.87 -65.22 87.73
CA GLN A 109 -39.89 -66.67 87.90
C GLN A 109 -40.37 -67.05 89.31
N GLN A 110 -39.87 -66.37 90.34
CA GLN A 110 -40.31 -66.56 91.72
C GLN A 110 -41.78 -66.15 91.93
N ALA A 111 -42.22 -65.04 91.32
CA ALA A 111 -43.63 -64.62 91.37
C ALA A 111 -44.56 -65.66 90.72
N LEU A 112 -44.16 -66.24 89.59
CA LEU A 112 -44.90 -67.32 88.93
C LEU A 112 -44.90 -68.61 89.76
N GLU A 113 -43.80 -68.93 90.45
CA GLU A 113 -43.71 -70.07 91.36
C GLU A 113 -44.72 -69.99 92.51
N GLN A 114 -44.91 -68.80 93.09
CA GLN A 114 -45.89 -68.55 94.15
C GLN A 114 -47.35 -68.69 93.68
N MET A 115 -47.64 -68.47 92.40
CA MET A 115 -48.99 -68.59 91.84
C MET A 115 -49.44 -70.05 91.65
N ARG A 116 -48.51 -70.98 91.39
CA ARG A 116 -48.84 -72.39 91.14
C ARG A 116 -49.66 -73.04 92.26
N PRO A 117 -49.28 -72.97 93.56
CA PRO A 117 -50.09 -73.54 94.63
C PRO A 117 -51.45 -72.85 94.78
N LEU A 118 -51.57 -71.55 94.45
CA LEU A 118 -52.85 -70.83 94.46
C LEU A 118 -53.80 -71.37 93.39
N ILE A 119 -53.30 -71.59 92.17
CA ILE A 119 -54.09 -72.18 91.07
C ILE A 119 -54.53 -73.60 91.41
N LEU A 120 -53.62 -74.45 91.90
CA LEU A 120 -53.95 -75.82 92.31
C LEU A 120 -54.97 -75.85 93.44
N SER A 121 -54.81 -74.98 94.45
CA SER A 121 -55.76 -74.84 95.55
C SER A 121 -57.13 -74.39 95.05
N TRP A 122 -57.19 -73.46 94.08
CA TRP A 122 -58.44 -73.02 93.48
C TRP A 122 -59.12 -74.13 92.68
N ILE A 123 -58.38 -74.90 91.86
CA ILE A 123 -58.93 -76.02 91.09
C ILE A 123 -59.55 -77.06 92.03
N ALA A 124 -58.86 -77.45 93.10
CA ALA A 124 -59.36 -78.45 94.05
C ALA A 124 -60.51 -77.94 94.93
N ASN A 125 -60.34 -76.77 95.55
CA ASN A 125 -61.25 -76.28 96.59
C ASN A 125 -62.42 -75.43 96.06
N ALA A 126 -62.31 -74.91 94.83
CA ALA A 126 -63.36 -74.14 94.19
C ALA A 126 -63.95 -74.90 93.00
N GLY A 127 -63.12 -75.18 92.00
CA GLY A 127 -63.54 -75.78 90.73
C GLY A 127 -64.18 -77.16 90.92
N GLU A 128 -63.39 -78.14 91.34
CA GLU A 128 -63.82 -79.53 91.54
C GLU A 128 -64.84 -79.64 92.68
N PHE A 129 -64.66 -78.89 93.77
CA PHE A 129 -65.63 -78.86 94.87
C PHE A 129 -67.04 -78.45 94.40
N VAL A 130 -67.16 -77.38 93.62
CA VAL A 130 -68.47 -76.92 93.09
C VAL A 130 -69.04 -77.93 92.10
N ILE A 131 -68.22 -78.47 91.20
CA ILE A 131 -68.64 -79.46 90.20
C ILE A 131 -69.14 -80.74 90.86
N GLN A 132 -68.42 -81.26 91.85
CA GLN A 132 -68.76 -82.50 92.55
C GLN A 132 -70.02 -82.34 93.40
N ASN A 133 -70.11 -81.30 94.23
CA ASN A 133 -71.31 -81.07 95.05
C ASN A 133 -72.55 -80.79 94.20
N LYS A 134 -72.41 -80.18 93.01
CA LYS A 134 -73.52 -80.02 92.06
C LYS A 134 -73.96 -81.35 91.46
N ARG A 135 -73.04 -82.24 91.10
CA ARG A 135 -73.35 -83.61 90.61
C ARG A 135 -74.03 -84.47 91.69
N GLU A 136 -73.65 -84.29 92.95
CA GLU A 136 -74.22 -84.99 94.11
C GLU A 136 -75.52 -84.35 94.64
N ASN A 137 -76.02 -83.27 94.01
CA ASN A 137 -77.19 -82.49 94.44
C ASN A 137 -77.12 -81.95 95.88
N ASN A 138 -75.91 -81.63 96.37
CA ASN A 138 -75.70 -81.12 97.73
C ASN A 138 -75.84 -79.58 97.79
N GLU A 139 -77.08 -79.09 97.74
CA GLU A 139 -77.36 -77.63 97.70
C GLU A 139 -76.94 -76.87 98.97
N ALA A 140 -76.96 -77.52 100.13
CA ALA A 140 -76.58 -76.90 101.40
C ALA A 140 -75.08 -76.53 101.43
N ALA A 141 -74.21 -77.42 100.95
CA ALA A 141 -72.77 -77.17 100.86
C ALA A 141 -72.43 -76.05 99.86
N LEU A 142 -73.14 -76.00 98.72
CA LEU A 142 -72.96 -74.96 97.70
C LEU A 142 -73.39 -73.57 98.21
N GLN A 143 -74.54 -73.46 98.89
CA GLN A 143 -74.99 -72.18 99.46
C GLN A 143 -73.98 -71.63 100.49
N GLN A 144 -73.47 -72.48 101.39
CA GLN A 144 -72.47 -72.07 102.37
C GLN A 144 -71.16 -71.62 101.70
N TYR A 145 -70.72 -72.33 100.67
CA TYR A 145 -69.51 -71.99 99.93
C TYR A 145 -69.63 -70.64 99.19
N PHE A 146 -70.72 -70.41 98.46
CA PHE A 146 -70.93 -69.14 97.76
C PHE A 146 -71.16 -67.97 98.72
N ALA A 147 -71.75 -68.20 99.89
CA ALA A 147 -71.87 -67.16 100.93
C ALA A 147 -70.51 -66.66 101.44
N GLN A 148 -69.47 -67.52 101.44
CA GLN A 148 -68.12 -67.16 101.88
C GLN A 148 -67.27 -66.48 100.80
N ASN A 149 -67.71 -66.48 99.53
CA ASN A 149 -66.97 -65.95 98.38
C ASN A 149 -65.54 -66.50 98.20
N THR A 150 -65.24 -67.67 98.78
CA THR A 150 -63.88 -68.23 98.85
C THR A 150 -63.23 -68.39 97.46
N GLY A 151 -63.94 -68.97 96.49
CA GLY A 151 -63.42 -69.13 95.12
C GLY A 151 -63.31 -67.84 94.33
N LYS A 152 -64.13 -66.83 94.62
CA LYS A 152 -64.04 -65.51 93.98
C LYS A 152 -62.79 -64.78 94.46
N ASN A 153 -62.57 -64.73 95.78
CA ASN A 153 -61.42 -64.05 96.36
C ASN A 153 -60.10 -64.68 95.88
N ALA A 154 -60.02 -66.02 95.89
CA ALA A 154 -58.84 -66.73 95.38
C ALA A 154 -58.59 -66.48 93.87
N MET A 155 -59.66 -66.38 93.08
CA MET A 155 -59.54 -66.05 91.65
C MET A 155 -59.13 -64.58 91.41
N ASP A 156 -59.65 -63.65 92.21
CA ASP A 156 -59.27 -62.24 92.17
C ASP A 156 -57.78 -62.06 92.55
N ASP A 157 -57.28 -62.81 93.54
CA ASP A 157 -55.86 -62.84 93.91
C ASP A 157 -54.98 -63.36 92.77
N ILE A 158 -55.33 -64.50 92.16
CA ILE A 158 -54.62 -65.05 90.99
C ILE A 158 -54.62 -64.04 89.84
N ARG A 159 -55.77 -63.42 89.54
CA ARG A 159 -55.88 -62.41 88.48
C ARG A 159 -55.01 -61.18 88.76
N SER A 160 -54.95 -60.73 90.01
CA SER A 160 -54.15 -59.58 90.43
C SER A 160 -52.65 -59.86 90.29
N GLN A 161 -52.18 -61.02 90.77
CA GLN A 161 -50.77 -61.43 90.62
C GLN A 161 -50.38 -61.61 89.15
N MET A 162 -51.26 -62.22 88.35
CA MET A 162 -51.00 -62.40 86.92
C MET A 162 -50.96 -61.07 86.16
N SER A 163 -51.87 -60.15 86.48
CA SER A 163 -51.87 -58.80 85.90
C SER A 163 -50.62 -58.01 86.29
N SER A 164 -50.14 -58.18 87.53
CA SER A 164 -48.88 -57.56 87.98
C SER A 164 -47.67 -58.10 87.22
N LEU A 165 -47.62 -59.41 86.94
CA LEU A 165 -46.55 -60.04 86.15
C LEU A 165 -46.55 -59.49 84.73
N VAL A 166 -47.71 -59.47 84.07
CA VAL A 166 -47.86 -58.94 82.70
C VAL A 166 -47.51 -57.44 82.64
N ALA A 167 -47.91 -56.66 83.65
CA ALA A 167 -47.58 -55.24 83.73
C ALA A 167 -46.08 -54.99 83.91
N LYS A 168 -45.41 -55.78 84.77
CA LYS A 168 -43.95 -55.70 84.96
C LYS A 168 -43.22 -56.03 83.66
N GLU A 169 -43.66 -57.07 82.95
CA GLU A 169 -43.07 -57.44 81.66
C GLU A 169 -43.27 -56.36 80.60
N LYS A 170 -44.47 -55.78 80.50
CA LYS A 170 -44.75 -54.72 79.54
C LYS A 170 -43.85 -53.49 79.75
N ASN A 171 -43.54 -53.17 81.00
CA ASN A 171 -42.62 -52.08 81.32
C ASN A 171 -41.17 -52.42 80.94
N LEU A 172 -40.72 -53.66 81.18
CA LEU A 172 -39.39 -54.12 80.77
C LEU A 172 -39.23 -54.08 79.24
N THR A 173 -40.24 -54.54 78.50
CA THR A 173 -40.27 -54.46 77.03
C THR A 173 -40.25 -53.02 76.55
N ALA A 174 -41.02 -52.12 77.18
CA ALA A 174 -41.03 -50.69 76.83
C ALA A 174 -39.65 -50.03 77.07
N ASP A 175 -38.97 -50.36 78.17
CA ASP A 175 -37.61 -49.87 78.45
C ASP A 175 -36.59 -50.41 77.44
N ARG A 176 -36.70 -51.69 77.04
CA ARG A 176 -35.85 -52.28 75.99
C ARG A 176 -36.08 -51.61 74.63
N VAL A 177 -37.33 -51.36 74.25
CA VAL A 177 -37.68 -50.63 73.01
C VAL A 177 -37.16 -49.19 73.04
N ALA A 178 -37.24 -48.50 74.19
CA ALA A 178 -36.69 -47.16 74.32
C ALA A 178 -35.15 -47.14 74.15
N LYS A 179 -34.45 -48.11 74.74
CA LYS A 179 -33.00 -48.29 74.54
C LYS A 179 -32.65 -48.61 73.09
N LEU A 180 -33.42 -49.49 72.44
CA LEU A 180 -33.24 -49.84 71.03
C LEU A 180 -33.39 -48.61 70.12
N ASN A 181 -34.42 -47.80 70.34
CA ASN A 181 -34.63 -46.56 69.59
C ASN A 181 -33.47 -45.58 69.78
N GLN A 182 -32.98 -45.43 71.02
CA GLN A 182 -31.82 -44.59 71.31
C GLN A 182 -30.54 -45.12 70.63
N SER A 183 -30.32 -46.44 70.64
CA SER A 183 -29.20 -47.08 69.94
C SER A 183 -29.30 -46.86 68.43
N ASN A 184 -30.51 -46.94 67.86
CA ASN A 184 -30.74 -46.69 66.44
C ASN A 184 -30.42 -45.24 66.03
N GLU A 185 -30.82 -44.25 66.84
CA GLU A 185 -30.41 -42.85 66.64
C GLU A 185 -28.89 -42.68 66.73
N ASN A 186 -28.24 -43.32 67.70
CA ASN A 186 -26.79 -43.29 67.83
C ASN A 186 -26.08 -43.84 66.58
N VAL A 187 -26.60 -44.92 65.98
CA VAL A 187 -26.06 -45.46 64.71
C VAL A 187 -26.18 -44.43 63.58
N LEU A 188 -27.31 -43.74 63.48
CA LEU A 188 -27.50 -42.70 62.48
C LEU A 188 -26.50 -41.54 62.68
N TYR A 189 -26.28 -41.10 63.92
CA TYR A 189 -25.27 -40.08 64.23
C TYR A 189 -23.85 -40.53 63.88
N ILE A 190 -23.47 -41.76 64.25
CA ILE A 190 -22.16 -42.34 63.89
C ILE A 190 -21.99 -42.36 62.37
N TRP A 191 -23.04 -42.73 61.63
CA TRP A 191 -23.03 -42.75 60.17
C TRP A 191 -22.78 -41.35 59.58
N TYR A 192 -23.48 -40.33 60.07
CA TYR A 192 -23.26 -38.95 59.61
C TYR A 192 -21.84 -38.43 59.94
N VAL A 193 -21.30 -38.75 61.11
CA VAL A 193 -19.94 -38.37 61.50
C VAL A 193 -18.91 -39.03 60.57
N ILE A 194 -19.06 -40.33 60.28
CA ILE A 194 -18.16 -41.04 59.37
C ILE A 194 -18.28 -40.49 57.94
N ALA A 195 -19.50 -40.27 57.44
CA ALA A 195 -19.74 -39.70 56.12
C ALA A 195 -19.12 -38.29 55.98
N GLY A 196 -19.28 -37.44 57.00
CA GLY A 196 -18.64 -36.13 57.08
C GLY A 196 -17.11 -36.22 57.10
N GLY A 197 -16.55 -37.15 57.87
CA GLY A 197 -15.11 -37.38 57.92
C GLY A 197 -14.51 -37.82 56.58
N VAL A 198 -15.15 -38.78 55.90
CA VAL A 198 -14.70 -39.28 54.59
C VAL A 198 -14.76 -38.18 53.52
N THR A 199 -15.83 -37.37 53.52
CA THR A 199 -15.96 -36.25 52.57
C THR A 199 -14.91 -35.16 52.80
N LEU A 200 -14.63 -34.81 54.06
CA LEU A 200 -13.58 -33.85 54.42
C LEU A 200 -12.18 -34.32 53.98
N ILE A 201 -11.85 -35.60 54.25
CA ILE A 201 -10.56 -36.20 53.86
C ILE A 201 -10.42 -36.21 52.33
N SER A 202 -11.47 -36.64 51.62
CA SER A 202 -11.50 -36.65 50.14
C SER A 202 -11.29 -35.24 49.57
N PHE A 203 -11.95 -34.23 50.14
CA PHE A 203 -11.80 -32.84 49.72
C PHE A 203 -10.39 -32.29 49.96
N ALA A 204 -9.82 -32.53 51.14
CA ALA A 204 -8.46 -32.13 51.47
C ALA A 204 -7.42 -32.78 50.54
N MET A 205 -7.58 -34.07 50.24
CA MET A 205 -6.69 -34.80 49.34
C MET A 205 -6.78 -34.28 47.90
N SER A 206 -7.98 -33.92 47.44
CA SER A 206 -8.22 -33.30 46.13
C SER A 206 -7.55 -31.93 46.00
N LEU A 207 -7.65 -31.07 47.02
CA LEU A 207 -6.95 -29.77 47.05
C LEU A 207 -5.43 -29.93 47.02
N PHE A 208 -4.89 -30.92 47.74
CA PHE A 208 -3.47 -31.22 47.74
C PHE A 208 -2.98 -31.66 46.35
N LEU A 209 -3.68 -32.62 45.70
CA LEU A 209 -3.35 -33.07 44.35
C LEU A 209 -3.42 -31.92 43.33
N SER A 210 -4.48 -31.13 43.38
CA SER A 210 -4.69 -29.99 42.49
C SER A 210 -3.58 -28.96 42.61
N SER A 211 -3.25 -28.54 43.84
CA SER A 211 -2.20 -27.54 44.06
C SER A 211 -0.81 -28.04 43.67
N SER A 212 -0.48 -29.32 43.88
CA SER A 212 0.82 -29.88 43.52
C SER A 212 1.01 -30.05 42.01
N ILE A 213 -0.03 -30.45 41.28
CA ILE A 213 0.07 -30.75 39.84
C ILE A 213 -0.15 -29.47 39.01
N VAL A 214 -1.24 -28.74 39.28
CA VAL A 214 -1.64 -27.58 38.47
C VAL A 214 -0.62 -26.45 38.55
N ARG A 215 -0.04 -26.20 39.73
CA ARG A 215 0.94 -25.13 39.92
C ARG A 215 2.19 -25.34 39.06
N THR A 216 2.69 -26.57 39.01
CA THR A 216 3.90 -26.94 38.26
C THR A 216 3.65 -26.87 36.76
N ILE A 217 2.52 -27.43 36.29
CA ILE A 217 2.14 -27.33 34.87
C ILE A 217 1.99 -25.86 34.44
N ARG A 218 1.34 -25.04 35.27
CA ARG A 218 1.16 -23.61 34.98
C ARG A 218 2.50 -22.87 34.88
N GLN A 219 3.50 -23.26 35.66
CA GLN A 219 4.85 -22.69 35.58
C GLN A 219 5.54 -23.05 34.26
N VAL A 220 5.51 -24.32 33.85
CA VAL A 220 6.06 -24.78 32.55
C VAL A 220 5.38 -24.06 31.38
N VAL A 221 4.04 -24.03 31.38
CA VAL A 221 3.26 -23.36 30.33
C VAL A 221 3.55 -21.86 30.29
N LYS A 222 3.71 -21.22 31.45
CA LYS A 222 4.05 -19.79 31.51
C LYS A 222 5.41 -19.54 30.88
N THR A 223 6.45 -20.31 31.22
CA THR A 223 7.78 -20.15 30.64
C THR A 223 7.75 -20.33 29.11
N ILE A 224 7.05 -21.35 28.61
CA ILE A 224 6.90 -21.55 27.15
C ILE A 224 6.16 -20.39 26.48
N LYS A 225 5.11 -19.86 27.13
CA LYS A 225 4.32 -18.75 26.60
C LYS A 225 5.09 -17.43 26.62
N ASP A 226 5.92 -17.20 27.63
CA ASP A 226 6.76 -16.02 27.75
C ASP A 226 7.85 -16.02 26.66
N ILE A 227 8.41 -17.20 26.34
CA ILE A 227 9.34 -17.40 25.21
C ILE A 227 8.67 -17.07 23.86
N SER A 228 7.42 -17.49 23.65
CA SER A 228 6.71 -17.29 22.38
C SER A 228 6.20 -15.87 22.14
N LYS A 229 6.16 -15.01 23.16
CA LYS A 229 5.50 -13.69 23.12
C LYS A 229 6.43 -12.50 22.92
N SER A 230 7.74 -12.71 22.88
CA SER A 230 8.70 -11.62 22.75
C SER A 230 9.06 -11.37 21.28
N ASP A 231 8.53 -10.28 20.71
CA ASP A 231 8.91 -9.77 19.37
C ASP A 231 10.33 -9.16 19.35
N THR A 232 10.93 -8.92 20.51
CA THR A 232 12.23 -8.25 20.66
C THR A 232 13.18 -9.04 21.55
N GLY A 233 13.66 -10.17 21.04
CA GLY A 233 14.71 -10.97 21.67
C GLY A 233 14.18 -12.02 22.66
N VAL A 234 14.22 -13.27 22.22
CA VAL A 234 13.84 -14.42 23.03
C VAL A 234 14.85 -14.60 24.17
N ASP A 235 14.43 -14.44 25.43
CA ASP A 235 15.27 -14.76 26.59
C ASP A 235 15.33 -16.28 26.80
N LEU A 236 16.20 -16.92 26.02
CA LEU A 236 16.47 -18.37 26.07
C LEU A 236 17.28 -18.76 27.31
N SER A 237 17.67 -17.81 28.18
CA SER A 237 18.40 -18.09 29.43
C SER A 237 17.48 -18.56 30.56
N ALA A 238 16.16 -18.38 30.42
CA ALA A 238 15.18 -18.84 31.38
C ALA A 238 15.31 -20.36 31.62
N ARG A 239 15.25 -20.78 32.89
CA ARG A 239 15.32 -22.20 33.28
C ARG A 239 14.17 -22.56 34.20
N ILE A 240 13.51 -23.67 33.88
CA ILE A 240 12.41 -24.21 34.68
C ILE A 240 13.02 -24.96 35.86
N HIS A 241 12.89 -24.38 37.05
CA HIS A 241 13.32 -24.99 38.30
C HIS A 241 12.16 -25.71 38.97
N VAL A 242 12.24 -27.04 39.02
CA VAL A 242 11.23 -27.90 39.64
C VAL A 242 11.85 -28.60 40.86
N GLN A 243 11.22 -28.46 42.01
CA GLN A 243 11.64 -29.13 43.25
C GLN A 243 11.08 -30.56 43.38
N SER A 244 10.05 -30.90 42.60
CA SER A 244 9.51 -32.26 42.58
C SER A 244 10.48 -33.24 41.94
N LYS A 245 10.37 -34.51 42.32
CA LYS A 245 11.14 -35.63 41.77
C LYS A 245 10.17 -36.64 41.14
N ASP A 246 9.35 -36.14 40.22
CA ASP A 246 8.31 -36.86 39.48
C ASP A 246 8.44 -36.54 37.98
N GLU A 247 7.51 -37.03 37.16
CA GLU A 247 7.52 -36.87 35.70
C GLU A 247 7.53 -35.40 35.25
N LEU A 248 7.11 -34.47 36.12
CA LEU A 248 7.19 -33.03 35.85
C LEU A 248 8.63 -32.51 35.89
N ARG A 249 9.51 -33.15 36.67
CA ARG A 249 10.95 -32.87 36.65
C ARG A 249 11.56 -33.31 35.34
N ASP A 250 11.23 -34.52 34.87
CA ASP A 250 11.72 -35.03 33.59
C ASP A 250 11.29 -34.12 32.44
N LEU A 251 10.04 -33.64 32.46
CA LEU A 251 9.55 -32.64 31.51
C LEU A 251 10.33 -31.32 31.61
N ALA A 252 10.61 -30.84 32.82
CA ALA A 252 11.36 -29.61 33.02
C ALA A 252 12.83 -29.75 32.57
N GLU A 253 13.48 -30.88 32.84
CA GLU A 253 14.83 -31.18 32.38
C GLU A 253 14.88 -31.27 30.85
N ALA A 254 13.99 -32.04 30.21
CA ALA A 254 13.92 -32.12 28.76
C ALA A 254 13.64 -30.76 28.09
N THR A 255 12.81 -29.93 28.73
CA THR A 255 12.55 -28.56 28.25
C THR A 255 13.80 -27.68 28.40
N ASN A 256 14.52 -27.77 29.52
CA ASN A 256 15.77 -27.04 29.73
C ASN A 256 16.86 -27.48 28.74
N ASP A 257 16.95 -28.77 28.40
CA ASP A 257 17.88 -29.29 27.39
C ASP A 257 17.56 -28.74 25.99
N LEU A 258 16.26 -28.67 25.65
CA LEU A 258 15.79 -28.03 24.42
C LEU A 258 16.14 -26.54 24.41
N LEU A 259 15.93 -25.82 25.52
CA LEU A 259 16.30 -24.41 25.64
C LEU A 259 17.81 -24.20 25.48
N SER A 260 18.64 -25.06 26.07
CA SER A 260 20.10 -24.99 25.89
C SER A 260 20.51 -25.21 24.43
N SER A 261 19.86 -26.13 23.74
CA SER A 261 20.12 -26.40 22.33
C SER A 261 19.71 -25.21 21.44
N LEU A 262 18.52 -24.64 21.70
CA LEU A 262 18.04 -23.44 21.01
C LEU A 262 18.92 -22.21 21.30
N GLU A 263 19.40 -22.05 22.54
CA GLU A 263 20.30 -20.97 22.92
C GLU A 263 21.61 -21.03 22.16
N LYS A 264 22.22 -22.22 22.05
CA LYS A 264 23.43 -22.42 21.23
C LYS A 264 23.17 -22.07 19.76
N GLN A 265 22.05 -22.52 19.18
CA GLN A 265 21.71 -22.23 17.79
C GLN A 265 21.44 -20.73 17.56
N SER A 266 20.71 -20.08 18.48
CA SER A 266 20.44 -18.65 18.44
C SER A 266 21.72 -17.82 18.56
N TRP A 267 22.64 -18.21 19.43
CA TRP A 267 23.94 -17.57 19.58
C TRP A 267 24.76 -17.64 18.28
N ILE A 268 24.79 -18.80 17.61
CA ILE A 268 25.47 -18.97 16.31
C ILE A 268 24.82 -18.04 15.27
N GLN A 269 23.49 -18.07 15.14
CA GLN A 269 22.78 -17.24 14.16
C GLN A 269 23.01 -15.75 14.40
N ARG A 270 22.88 -15.28 15.65
CA ARG A 270 23.12 -13.87 16.00
C ARG A 270 24.55 -13.45 15.69
N SER A 271 25.54 -14.31 15.98
CA SER A 271 26.94 -14.05 15.66
C SER A 271 27.17 -13.97 14.14
N LEU A 272 26.56 -14.86 13.36
CA LEU A 272 26.62 -14.80 11.89
C LEU A 272 25.97 -13.53 11.33
N THR A 273 24.81 -13.12 11.86
CA THR A 273 24.12 -11.90 11.43
C THR A 273 24.95 -10.66 11.74
N GLU A 274 25.51 -10.55 12.95
CA GLU A 274 26.38 -9.45 13.36
C GLU A 274 27.61 -9.35 12.42
N ILE A 275 28.26 -10.48 12.13
CA ILE A 275 29.39 -10.50 11.19
C ILE A 275 28.96 -10.16 9.76
N SER A 276 27.76 -10.59 9.35
CA SER A 276 27.24 -10.30 8.01
C SER A 276 26.89 -8.83 7.82
N THR A 277 26.54 -8.11 8.89
CA THR A 277 26.31 -6.66 8.83
C THR A 277 27.60 -5.84 8.74
N LEU A 278 28.74 -6.37 9.18
CA LEU A 278 30.01 -5.63 9.25
C LEU A 278 30.58 -5.27 7.87
N TYR A 279 30.33 -6.06 6.83
CA TYR A 279 30.87 -5.79 5.49
C TYR A 279 30.06 -4.77 4.69
N GLN A 280 28.90 -4.31 5.19
CA GLN A 280 28.12 -3.26 4.53
C GLN A 280 28.86 -1.92 4.62
N GLY A 281 29.51 -1.52 3.51
CA GLY A 281 30.20 -0.24 3.39
C GLY A 281 31.73 -0.29 3.49
N ILE A 282 32.32 -1.48 3.71
CA ILE A 282 33.78 -1.64 3.66
C ILE A 282 34.21 -1.82 2.21
N THR A 283 35.18 -1.02 1.76
CA THR A 283 35.73 -1.06 0.39
C THR A 283 37.12 -1.67 0.31
N ASP A 284 37.86 -1.72 1.43
CA ASP A 284 39.20 -2.31 1.48
C ASP A 284 39.20 -3.70 2.17
N ILE A 285 39.95 -4.64 1.59
CA ILE A 285 40.01 -6.02 2.07
C ILE A 285 40.74 -6.15 3.42
N GLY A 286 41.71 -5.28 3.70
CA GLY A 286 42.40 -5.23 4.98
C GLY A 286 41.48 -4.75 6.09
N ASP A 287 40.71 -3.69 5.83
CA ASP A 287 39.70 -3.19 6.76
C ASP A 287 38.61 -4.23 7.04
N LEU A 288 38.16 -4.96 6.01
CA LEU A 288 37.19 -6.06 6.18
C LEU A 288 37.77 -7.15 7.09
N SER A 289 38.99 -7.60 6.78
CA SER A 289 39.66 -8.66 7.54
C SER A 289 39.88 -8.27 8.99
N LYS A 290 40.23 -7.00 9.23
CA LYS A 290 40.43 -6.42 10.56
C LYS A 290 39.11 -6.28 11.33
N ALA A 291 38.04 -5.84 10.67
CA ALA A 291 36.72 -5.74 11.29
C ALA A 291 36.20 -7.12 11.73
N VAL A 292 36.32 -8.12 10.84
CA VAL A 292 35.88 -9.49 11.12
C VAL A 292 36.68 -10.12 12.26
N ILE A 293 38.02 -10.04 12.24
CA ILE A 293 38.83 -10.62 13.33
C ILE A 293 38.57 -9.94 14.67
N THR A 294 38.33 -8.62 14.67
CA THR A 294 38.04 -7.84 15.89
C THR A 294 36.72 -8.24 16.55
N VAL A 295 35.71 -8.60 15.76
CA VAL A 295 34.43 -9.09 16.29
C VAL A 295 34.48 -10.58 16.63
N LEU A 296 35.16 -11.38 15.81
CA LEU A 296 35.20 -12.83 15.97
C LEU A 296 36.09 -13.27 17.14
N ALA A 297 37.22 -12.61 17.38
CA ALA A 297 38.13 -12.98 18.47
C ALA A 297 37.46 -12.99 19.86
N PRO A 298 36.75 -11.92 20.30
CA PRO A 298 36.02 -11.94 21.56
C PRO A 298 34.92 -13.01 21.63
N LYS A 299 34.20 -13.25 20.52
CA LYS A 299 33.12 -14.27 20.48
C LYS A 299 33.66 -15.68 20.67
N LEU A 300 34.82 -15.98 20.11
CA LEU A 300 35.51 -17.26 20.28
C LEU A 300 36.31 -17.34 21.58
N GLN A 301 36.30 -16.27 22.39
CA GLN A 301 37.17 -16.10 23.56
C GLN A 301 38.65 -16.27 23.21
N ALA A 302 39.04 -15.89 21.99
CA ALA A 302 40.41 -15.92 21.53
C ALA A 302 41.15 -14.70 22.08
N ALA A 303 42.35 -14.94 22.62
CA ALA A 303 43.25 -13.88 23.04
C ALA A 303 44.04 -13.29 21.86
N TYR A 304 44.04 -14.00 20.73
CA TYR A 304 44.86 -13.73 19.57
C TYR A 304 44.16 -14.19 18.29
N GLY A 305 44.28 -13.44 17.19
CA GLY A 305 43.72 -13.81 15.89
C GLY A 305 44.53 -13.26 14.70
N ILE A 306 44.60 -14.01 13.59
CA ILE A 306 45.24 -13.58 12.34
C ILE A 306 44.38 -13.97 11.14
N VAL A 307 44.33 -13.12 10.12
CA VAL A 307 43.79 -13.44 8.79
C VAL A 307 44.91 -13.43 7.75
N TYR A 308 45.05 -14.53 7.04
CA TYR A 308 45.89 -14.68 5.87
C TYR A 308 45.03 -14.73 4.60
N LEU A 309 45.30 -13.87 3.62
CA LEU A 309 44.59 -13.86 2.35
C LEU A 309 45.45 -14.45 1.25
N ARG A 310 44.78 -15.13 0.33
CA ARG A 310 45.38 -15.66 -0.87
C ARG A 310 45.88 -14.52 -1.77
N LYS A 311 47.14 -14.58 -2.18
CA LYS A 311 47.70 -13.77 -3.27
C LYS A 311 48.42 -14.68 -4.25
N ASN A 312 48.31 -14.37 -5.54
CA ASN A 312 49.05 -15.07 -6.58
C ASN A 312 50.31 -14.26 -6.90
N ALA A 313 51.48 -14.81 -6.60
CA ALA A 313 52.77 -14.22 -6.93
C ALA A 313 53.39 -15.03 -8.07
N GLY A 314 53.12 -14.62 -9.31
CA GLY A 314 53.51 -15.39 -10.50
C GLY A 314 52.74 -16.70 -10.60
N ASN A 315 53.44 -17.85 -10.61
CA ASN A 315 52.84 -19.18 -10.72
C ASN A 315 52.63 -19.89 -9.36
N GLU A 316 53.00 -19.24 -8.24
CA GLU A 316 52.84 -19.77 -6.89
C GLU A 316 51.71 -19.04 -6.15
N THR A 317 50.83 -19.81 -5.51
CA THR A 317 49.82 -19.26 -4.58
C THR A 317 50.43 -19.18 -3.18
N VAL A 318 50.39 -17.99 -2.59
CA VAL A 318 50.85 -17.72 -1.23
C VAL A 318 49.73 -17.11 -0.40
N PHE A 319 49.76 -17.35 0.91
CA PHE A 319 48.87 -16.77 1.89
C PHE A 319 49.63 -15.70 2.66
N VAL A 320 49.17 -14.46 2.54
CA VAL A 320 49.84 -13.27 3.10
C VAL A 320 49.00 -12.74 4.25
N ARG A 321 49.63 -12.42 5.38
CA ARG A 321 48.94 -11.79 6.51
C ARG A 321 48.39 -10.42 6.12
N VAL A 322 47.13 -10.15 6.43
CA VAL A 322 46.47 -8.87 6.10
C VAL A 322 45.79 -8.22 7.30
N ALA A 323 45.42 -9.00 8.31
CA ALA A 323 44.91 -8.48 9.58
C ALA A 323 45.33 -9.34 10.76
N ASP A 324 45.40 -8.71 11.93
CA ASP A 324 45.71 -9.34 13.21
C ASP A 324 44.89 -8.74 14.35
N TYR A 325 44.76 -9.50 15.44
CA TYR A 325 44.12 -9.12 16.69
C TYR A 325 45.06 -9.41 17.85
N ALA A 326 45.43 -8.35 18.59
CA ALA A 326 46.28 -8.39 19.78
C ALA A 326 47.68 -9.03 19.57
N LEU A 327 48.29 -8.80 18.39
CA LEU A 327 49.66 -9.23 18.11
C LEU A 327 50.71 -8.28 18.72
N ALA A 328 51.60 -8.81 19.56
CA ALA A 328 52.83 -8.13 19.94
C ALA A 328 53.91 -8.39 18.88
N HIS A 329 54.68 -7.36 18.51
CA HIS A 329 55.78 -7.41 17.51
C HIS A 329 56.86 -8.47 17.86
N GLN A 330 56.63 -9.73 17.50
CA GLN A 330 57.63 -10.80 17.49
C GLN A 330 57.58 -11.56 16.16
N ASN A 331 58.77 -12.03 15.74
CA ASN A 331 59.13 -12.75 14.51
C ASN A 331 58.09 -13.79 14.03
N THR A 332 56.98 -13.32 13.46
CA THR A 332 55.93 -14.14 12.86
C THR A 332 56.08 -14.06 11.36
N THR A 333 56.05 -15.22 10.69
CA THR A 333 56.18 -15.29 9.24
C THR A 333 54.96 -14.65 8.58
N ASP A 334 55.18 -13.64 7.73
CA ASP A 334 54.11 -12.88 7.07
C ASP A 334 53.48 -13.61 5.88
N THR A 335 54.13 -14.67 5.38
CA THR A 335 53.74 -15.39 4.17
C THR A 335 53.95 -16.89 4.28
N PHE A 336 53.01 -17.68 3.76
CA PHE A 336 53.06 -19.13 3.71
C PHE A 336 52.69 -19.65 2.31
N ARG A 337 53.43 -20.63 1.77
CA ARG A 337 53.04 -21.36 0.56
C ARG A 337 52.00 -22.43 0.88
N VAL A 338 51.26 -22.89 -0.13
CA VAL A 338 50.37 -24.05 0.03
C VAL A 338 51.17 -25.27 0.49
N GLY A 339 50.73 -25.94 1.56
CA GLY A 339 51.43 -27.05 2.21
C GLY A 339 52.56 -26.63 3.18
N GLU A 340 52.85 -25.34 3.35
CA GLU A 340 53.88 -24.84 4.25
C GLU A 340 53.30 -24.42 5.62
N GLY A 341 53.80 -25.03 6.70
CA GLY A 341 53.31 -24.74 8.06
C GLY A 341 51.85 -25.13 8.27
N LEU A 342 51.28 -24.80 9.44
CA LEU A 342 49.87 -25.12 9.74
C LEU A 342 48.90 -24.35 8.84
N VAL A 343 49.22 -23.08 8.53
CA VAL A 343 48.47 -22.21 7.63
C VAL A 343 48.44 -22.81 6.22
N GLY A 344 49.60 -23.07 5.61
CA GLY A 344 49.67 -23.66 4.28
C GLY A 344 49.09 -25.06 4.20
N GLN A 345 49.28 -25.89 5.23
CA GLN A 345 48.66 -27.22 5.29
C GLN A 345 47.13 -27.14 5.40
N CYS A 346 46.60 -26.14 6.11
CA CYS A 346 45.16 -25.89 6.21
C CYS A 346 44.56 -25.53 4.84
N ALA A 347 45.29 -24.75 4.04
CA ALA A 347 44.89 -24.46 2.66
C ALA A 347 44.86 -25.72 1.77
N LEU A 348 45.80 -26.65 1.98
CA LEU A 348 45.89 -27.88 1.19
C LEU A 348 44.78 -28.88 1.58
N ASP A 349 44.61 -29.14 2.87
CA ASP A 349 43.66 -30.13 3.39
C ASP A 349 42.20 -29.63 3.35
N ARG A 350 41.98 -28.31 3.32
CA ARG A 350 40.64 -27.66 3.32
C ARG A 350 39.74 -28.09 4.49
N ARG A 351 40.32 -28.18 5.68
CA ARG A 351 39.60 -28.50 6.92
C ARG A 351 40.12 -27.68 8.09
N ILE A 352 39.28 -27.55 9.11
CA ILE A 352 39.67 -26.89 10.36
C ILE A 352 40.65 -27.79 11.12
N PHE A 353 41.73 -27.21 11.61
CA PHE A 353 42.64 -27.83 12.57
C PHE A 353 42.40 -27.27 13.97
N LEU A 354 42.31 -28.16 14.96
CA LEU A 354 42.20 -27.83 16.37
C LEU A 354 43.36 -28.46 17.13
N PHE A 355 44.03 -27.67 17.96
CA PHE A 355 45.09 -28.11 18.86
C PHE A 355 44.80 -27.62 20.28
N ASP A 356 44.66 -28.54 21.22
CA ASP A 356 44.27 -28.21 22.60
C ASP A 356 45.48 -28.06 23.55
N ASN A 357 46.70 -28.29 23.06
CA ASN A 357 47.91 -28.22 23.89
C ASN A 357 49.15 -27.81 23.09
N LEU A 358 49.29 -26.51 22.87
CA LEU A 358 50.48 -25.91 22.27
C LEU A 358 51.68 -25.91 23.25
N PRO A 359 52.91 -26.04 22.74
CA PRO A 359 54.12 -25.85 23.54
C PRO A 359 54.21 -24.47 24.20
N GLU A 360 54.82 -24.38 25.39
CA GLU A 360 54.87 -23.14 26.19
C GLU A 360 55.64 -21.98 25.52
N ASP A 361 56.49 -22.27 24.54
CA ASP A 361 57.23 -21.27 23.76
C ASP A 361 56.61 -20.96 22.38
N TYR A 362 55.39 -21.44 22.11
CA TYR A 362 54.76 -21.28 20.79
C TYR A 362 54.30 -19.84 20.51
N LEU A 363 53.61 -19.20 21.46
CA LEU A 363 53.07 -17.84 21.33
C LEU A 363 52.96 -17.15 22.68
N LYS A 364 53.28 -15.85 22.77
CA LYS A 364 53.14 -15.05 23.99
C LYS A 364 52.22 -13.86 23.75
N VAL A 365 51.18 -13.74 24.57
CA VAL A 365 50.27 -12.59 24.59
C VAL A 365 50.72 -11.66 25.70
N THR A 366 51.07 -10.42 25.33
CA THR A 366 51.59 -9.41 26.28
C THR A 366 50.51 -8.42 26.66
N SER A 367 50.39 -8.12 27.95
CA SER A 367 49.58 -7.05 28.52
C SER A 367 50.48 -6.05 29.24
N GLY A 368 49.98 -4.85 29.52
CA GLY A 368 50.67 -3.88 30.37
C GLY A 368 50.98 -4.39 31.79
N LEU A 369 50.40 -5.53 32.20
CA LEU A 369 50.62 -6.18 33.50
C LEU A 369 51.56 -7.40 33.45
N GLY A 370 51.85 -7.97 32.28
CA GLY A 370 52.64 -9.20 32.16
C GLY A 370 52.38 -9.99 30.87
N GLU A 371 53.00 -11.16 30.74
CA GLU A 371 52.88 -12.03 29.57
C GLU A 371 52.18 -13.35 29.94
N ALA A 372 51.37 -13.90 29.03
CA ALA A 372 50.71 -15.19 29.19
C ALA A 372 50.73 -15.99 27.88
N VAL A 373 50.72 -17.33 28.00
CA VAL A 373 50.81 -18.25 26.86
C VAL A 373 49.47 -18.95 26.62
N PRO A 374 48.80 -18.74 25.47
CA PRO A 374 47.61 -19.51 25.10
C PRO A 374 48.01 -20.94 24.74
N ARG A 375 47.21 -21.93 25.18
CA ARG A 375 47.48 -23.36 24.94
C ARG A 375 46.63 -23.96 23.83
N ASN A 376 45.61 -23.25 23.37
CA ASN A 376 44.66 -23.76 22.38
C ASN A 376 44.78 -22.96 21.08
N LEU A 377 44.78 -23.63 19.94
CA LEU A 377 44.88 -23.05 18.60
C LEU A 377 43.82 -23.65 17.69
N VAL A 378 43.16 -22.79 16.92
CA VAL A 378 42.31 -23.22 15.80
C VAL A 378 42.77 -22.53 14.53
N VAL A 379 42.92 -23.31 13.45
CA VAL A 379 43.25 -22.82 12.11
C VAL A 379 42.12 -23.25 11.18
N ALA A 380 41.41 -22.29 10.60
CA ALA A 380 40.22 -22.53 9.79
C ALA A 380 40.40 -21.94 8.37
N PRO A 381 40.12 -22.73 7.31
CA PRO A 381 40.12 -22.21 5.95
C PRO A 381 38.83 -21.46 5.67
N ILE A 382 38.87 -20.45 4.81
CA ILE A 382 37.71 -19.76 4.28
C ILE A 382 37.60 -20.12 2.81
N THR A 383 36.60 -20.91 2.46
CA THR A 383 36.45 -21.48 1.13
C THR A 383 35.29 -20.85 0.35
N VAL A 384 35.54 -20.54 -0.92
CA VAL A 384 34.54 -20.08 -1.90
C VAL A 384 34.64 -20.97 -3.13
N GLU A 385 33.54 -21.57 -3.56
CA GLU A 385 33.49 -22.45 -4.75
C GLU A 385 34.57 -23.55 -4.77
N GLY A 386 34.90 -24.10 -3.59
CA GLY A 386 35.91 -25.14 -3.43
C GLY A 386 37.37 -24.66 -3.50
N ARG A 387 37.62 -23.35 -3.47
CA ARG A 387 38.97 -22.74 -3.36
C ARG A 387 39.12 -22.05 -2.02
N VAL A 388 40.32 -22.12 -1.41
CA VAL A 388 40.63 -21.43 -0.15
C VAL A 388 41.09 -20.01 -0.48
N GLU A 389 40.30 -19.02 -0.11
CA GLU A 389 40.59 -17.60 -0.38
C GLU A 389 41.21 -16.90 0.83
N ALA A 390 40.93 -17.39 2.05
CA ALA A 390 41.62 -16.94 3.25
C ALA A 390 41.82 -18.08 4.25
N ILE A 391 42.68 -17.85 5.24
CA ILE A 391 42.89 -18.72 6.39
C ILE A 391 42.87 -17.85 7.63
N ILE A 392 42.13 -18.29 8.64
CA ILE A 392 42.05 -17.61 9.92
C ILE A 392 42.68 -18.49 10.99
N GLU A 393 43.50 -17.89 11.84
CA GLU A 393 44.14 -18.56 12.96
C GLU A 393 43.75 -17.84 14.26
N PHE A 394 43.33 -18.58 15.29
CA PHE A 394 42.99 -18.03 16.60
C PHE A 394 43.66 -18.83 17.71
N ALA A 395 44.21 -18.14 18.70
CA ALA A 395 44.73 -18.77 19.92
C ALA A 395 43.96 -18.31 21.16
N SER A 396 43.68 -19.25 22.07
CA SER A 396 42.95 -18.99 23.31
C SER A 396 43.61 -19.66 24.53
N PHE A 397 43.40 -19.05 25.69
CA PHE A 397 43.74 -19.65 26.99
C PHE A 397 42.77 -20.78 27.37
N GLN A 398 41.53 -20.73 26.88
CA GLN A 398 40.50 -21.74 27.10
C GLN A 398 40.33 -22.64 25.87
N PRO A 399 39.92 -23.90 26.03
CA PRO A 399 39.58 -24.77 24.90
C PRO A 399 38.43 -24.19 24.07
N PHE A 400 38.49 -24.37 22.74
CA PHE A 400 37.38 -23.95 21.87
C PHE A 400 36.17 -24.89 22.04
N GLU A 401 34.99 -24.33 22.25
CA GLU A 401 33.74 -25.10 22.37
C GLU A 401 33.25 -25.60 21.01
N ALA A 402 32.39 -26.62 21.01
CA ALA A 402 31.78 -27.13 19.77
C ALA A 402 30.99 -26.04 19.01
N SER A 403 30.32 -25.13 19.73
CA SER A 403 29.62 -23.96 19.16
C SER A 403 30.57 -23.02 18.43
N HIS A 404 31.80 -22.84 18.92
CA HIS A 404 32.84 -22.03 18.28
C HIS A 404 33.26 -22.63 16.93
N LEU A 405 33.45 -23.95 16.88
CA LEU A 405 33.80 -24.66 15.65
C LEU A 405 32.67 -24.62 14.62
N THR A 406 31.42 -24.81 15.06
CA THR A 406 30.25 -24.69 14.16
C THR A 406 30.09 -23.26 13.63
N LEU A 407 30.34 -22.24 14.45
CA LEU A 407 30.34 -20.85 14.00
C LEU A 407 31.41 -20.63 12.91
N LEU A 408 32.64 -21.10 13.13
CA LEU A 408 33.73 -20.97 12.16
C LEU A 408 33.42 -21.68 10.84
N ASP A 409 32.85 -22.89 10.89
CA ASP A 409 32.46 -23.66 9.71
C ASP A 409 31.37 -22.96 8.88
N LEU A 410 30.32 -22.46 9.53
CA LEU A 410 29.25 -21.70 8.87
C LEU A 410 29.72 -20.33 8.37
N LEU A 411 30.70 -19.74 9.04
CA LEU A 411 31.26 -18.45 8.66
C LEU A 411 32.08 -18.54 7.37
N GLN A 412 32.65 -19.71 7.03
CA GLN A 412 33.48 -19.88 5.82
C GLN A 412 32.77 -19.39 4.56
N ASP A 413 31.50 -19.77 4.38
CA ASP A 413 30.69 -19.36 3.22
C ASP A 413 30.45 -17.83 3.25
N LYS A 414 29.96 -17.29 4.37
CA LYS A 414 29.60 -15.87 4.47
C LYS A 414 30.79 -14.94 4.35
N PHE A 415 31.87 -15.25 5.06
CA PHE A 415 33.08 -14.45 5.00
C PHE A 415 33.81 -14.61 3.66
N GLY A 416 33.80 -15.82 3.09
CA GLY A 416 34.33 -16.05 1.75
C GLY A 416 33.63 -15.22 0.68
N GLN A 417 32.29 -15.20 0.68
CA GLN A 417 31.51 -14.35 -0.24
C GLN A 417 31.79 -12.85 -0.01
N ALA A 418 31.94 -12.42 1.24
CA ALA A 418 32.29 -11.03 1.56
C ALA A 418 33.67 -10.66 1.01
N ILE A 419 34.67 -11.54 1.15
CA ILE A 419 36.01 -11.37 0.57
C ILE A 419 35.91 -11.24 -0.95
N LEU A 420 35.17 -12.14 -1.62
CA LEU A 420 35.01 -12.11 -3.08
C LEU A 420 34.37 -10.80 -3.56
N ASN A 421 33.33 -10.33 -2.86
CA ASN A 421 32.63 -9.09 -3.20
C ASN A 421 33.52 -7.85 -3.03
N VAL A 422 34.28 -7.76 -1.94
CA VAL A 422 35.19 -6.63 -1.69
C VAL A 422 36.36 -6.66 -2.66
N LEU A 423 37.01 -7.82 -2.87
CA LEU A 423 38.09 -7.95 -3.86
C LEU A 423 37.60 -7.64 -5.28
N GLY A 424 36.40 -8.10 -5.65
CA GLY A 424 35.79 -7.78 -6.93
C GLY A 424 35.53 -6.29 -7.09
N ARG A 425 35.02 -5.61 -6.05
CA ARG A 425 34.83 -4.15 -6.07
C ARG A 425 36.16 -3.40 -6.16
N MET A 426 37.16 -3.78 -5.39
CA MET A 426 38.49 -3.17 -5.44
C MET A 426 39.11 -3.30 -6.84
N GLU A 427 38.95 -4.45 -7.50
CA GLU A 427 39.45 -4.65 -8.86
C GLU A 427 38.67 -3.82 -9.88
N VAL A 428 37.34 -3.70 -9.73
CA VAL A 428 36.53 -2.81 -10.56
C VAL A 428 36.94 -1.35 -10.37
N GLU A 429 37.16 -0.89 -9.14
CA GLU A 429 37.65 0.48 -8.87
C GLU A 429 39.04 0.72 -9.44
N ARG A 430 39.95 -0.26 -9.33
CA ARG A 430 41.29 -0.21 -9.93
C ARG A 430 41.20 -0.10 -11.45
N LEU A 431 40.41 -0.95 -12.09
CA LEU A 431 40.19 -0.95 -13.55
C LEU A 431 39.48 0.31 -14.02
N LEU A 432 38.52 0.83 -13.25
CA LEU A 432 37.84 2.09 -13.56
C LEU A 432 38.81 3.26 -13.47
N SER A 433 39.66 3.32 -12.44
CA SER A 433 40.70 4.33 -12.31
C SER A 433 41.71 4.24 -13.46
N GLU A 434 42.15 3.03 -13.82
CA GLU A 434 43.03 2.80 -14.99
C GLU A 434 42.35 3.25 -16.29
N SER A 435 41.05 2.95 -16.47
CA SER A 435 40.26 3.41 -17.61
C SER A 435 40.06 4.92 -17.63
N GLN A 436 39.85 5.56 -16.48
CA GLN A 436 39.69 7.01 -16.36
C GLN A 436 40.99 7.73 -16.71
N VAL A 437 42.11 7.29 -16.15
CA VAL A 437 43.44 7.81 -16.48
C VAL A 437 43.74 7.61 -17.97
N MET A 438 43.45 6.43 -18.52
CA MET A 438 43.61 6.17 -19.95
C MET A 438 42.69 7.04 -20.81
N THR A 439 41.47 7.33 -20.35
CA THR A 439 40.53 8.21 -21.06
C THR A 439 40.97 9.67 -20.96
N GLU A 440 41.52 10.11 -19.83
CA GLU A 440 42.14 11.43 -19.68
C GLU A 440 43.40 11.56 -20.55
N GLU A 441 44.25 10.53 -20.62
CA GLU A 441 45.39 10.48 -21.54
C GLU A 441 44.94 10.49 -23.00
N LEU A 442 43.93 9.70 -23.37
CA LEU A 442 43.36 9.69 -24.72
C LEU A 442 42.64 10.99 -25.05
N GLN A 443 41.96 11.63 -24.09
CA GLN A 443 41.34 12.93 -24.26
C GLN A 443 42.42 14.00 -24.42
N THR A 444 43.49 13.97 -23.62
CA THR A 444 44.63 14.89 -23.78
C THR A 444 45.31 14.67 -25.13
N GLN A 445 45.54 13.43 -25.55
CA GLN A 445 46.06 13.11 -26.89
C GLN A 445 45.07 13.50 -27.98
N SER A 446 43.76 13.37 -27.76
CA SER A 446 42.74 13.79 -28.71
C SER A 446 42.64 15.30 -28.78
N GLU A 447 42.80 16.02 -27.69
CA GLU A 447 42.87 17.49 -27.62
C GLU A 447 44.17 17.98 -28.26
N GLU A 448 45.29 17.29 -28.07
CA GLU A 448 46.56 17.59 -28.72
C GLU A 448 46.51 17.26 -30.22
N LEU A 449 45.94 16.13 -30.61
CA LEU A 449 45.70 15.77 -32.01
C LEU A 449 44.63 16.66 -32.65
N GLN A 450 43.63 17.09 -31.90
CA GLN A 450 42.63 18.05 -32.36
C GLN A 450 43.26 19.42 -32.49
N THR A 451 44.11 19.85 -31.56
CA THR A 451 44.89 21.10 -31.69
C THR A 451 45.85 21.01 -32.85
N GLN A 452 46.55 19.88 -33.04
CA GLN A 452 47.40 19.64 -34.22
C GLN A 452 46.56 19.53 -35.49
N SER A 453 45.35 18.98 -35.43
CA SER A 453 44.44 18.89 -36.57
C SER A 453 43.80 20.23 -36.87
N GLU A 454 43.55 21.09 -35.88
CA GLU A 454 43.06 22.46 -36.00
C GLU A 454 44.21 23.38 -36.43
N GLU A 455 45.45 23.12 -36.03
CA GLU A 455 46.65 23.80 -36.50
C GLU A 455 47.01 23.34 -37.90
N LEU A 456 46.90 22.05 -38.22
CA LEU A 456 47.04 21.51 -39.56
C LEU A 456 45.86 21.88 -40.44
N GLN A 457 44.64 21.97 -39.92
CA GLN A 457 43.50 22.51 -40.63
C GLN A 457 43.65 24.01 -40.77
N MET A 458 44.15 24.76 -39.80
CA MET A 458 44.47 26.17 -39.98
C MET A 458 45.63 26.35 -40.92
N GLN A 459 46.63 25.46 -40.96
CA GLN A 459 47.72 25.49 -41.93
C GLN A 459 47.23 25.05 -43.30
N GLN A 460 46.39 24.03 -43.41
CA GLN A 460 45.76 23.61 -44.66
C GLN A 460 44.76 24.62 -45.13
N GLU A 461 44.01 25.28 -44.24
CA GLU A 461 43.08 26.36 -44.51
C GLU A 461 43.84 27.64 -44.77
N GLN A 462 45.02 27.86 -44.20
CA GLN A 462 45.86 29.00 -44.51
C GLN A 462 46.63 28.74 -45.80
N LEU A 463 47.02 27.50 -46.11
CA LEU A 463 47.58 27.05 -47.38
C LEU A 463 46.51 26.94 -48.46
N ARG A 464 45.27 26.63 -48.11
CA ARG A 464 44.10 26.62 -48.98
C ARG A 464 43.63 28.04 -49.18
N ILE A 465 43.53 28.89 -48.16
CA ILE A 465 43.29 30.32 -48.30
C ILE A 465 44.46 30.96 -49.02
N THR A 466 45.73 30.57 -48.84
CA THR A 466 46.84 31.16 -49.61
C THR A 466 46.96 30.59 -51.01
N ASN A 467 46.69 29.31 -51.25
CA ASN A 467 46.62 28.76 -52.61
C ASN A 467 45.35 29.20 -53.32
N GLU A 468 44.19 29.25 -52.67
CA GLU A 468 42.96 29.89 -53.15
C GLU A 468 43.16 31.38 -53.26
N PHE A 469 43.97 32.06 -52.45
CA PHE A 469 44.32 33.49 -52.62
C PHE A 469 45.37 33.70 -53.71
N LEU A 470 46.19 32.71 -54.05
CA LEU A 470 47.20 32.77 -55.12
C LEU A 470 46.64 32.30 -56.45
N GLU A 471 45.76 31.31 -56.43
CA GLU A 471 44.89 30.89 -57.52
C GLU A 471 43.82 31.95 -57.71
N GLU A 472 43.19 32.50 -56.67
CA GLU A 472 42.43 33.75 -56.78
C GLU A 472 43.37 34.82 -57.26
N GLN A 473 44.54 35.16 -56.72
CA GLN A 473 45.31 36.28 -57.26
C GLN A 473 45.73 36.10 -58.71
N ASN A 474 46.05 34.88 -59.17
CA ASN A 474 46.38 34.61 -60.57
C ASN A 474 45.13 34.59 -61.44
N LEU A 475 44.08 33.88 -61.03
CA LEU A 475 42.78 33.86 -61.68
C LEU A 475 42.13 35.24 -61.62
N PHE A 476 42.41 36.09 -60.62
CA PHE A 476 41.95 37.46 -60.34
C PHE A 476 42.85 38.49 -60.99
N ALA A 477 44.07 38.14 -61.40
CA ALA A 477 44.90 38.96 -62.27
C ALA A 477 44.55 38.69 -63.75
N GLU A 478 44.31 37.43 -64.13
CA GLU A 478 43.82 37.04 -65.46
C GLU A 478 42.34 37.39 -65.63
N GLN A 479 41.52 37.23 -64.58
CA GLN A 479 40.19 37.84 -64.43
C GLN A 479 40.39 39.34 -64.40
N ARG A 480 41.10 40.03 -63.50
CA ARG A 480 41.26 41.51 -63.63
C ARG A 480 41.73 42.00 -64.99
N ALA A 481 42.48 41.24 -65.78
CA ALA A 481 42.79 41.63 -67.16
C ALA A 481 41.60 41.42 -68.13
N THR A 482 40.89 40.29 -68.04
CA THR A 482 39.67 40.03 -68.81
C THR A 482 38.47 40.82 -68.29
N GLU A 483 38.28 40.88 -66.99
CA GLU A 483 37.44 41.68 -66.10
C GLU A 483 37.80 43.17 -66.07
N LEU A 484 39.00 43.70 -66.38
CA LEU A 484 39.13 45.15 -66.62
C LEU A 484 38.58 45.51 -68.00
N LYS A 485 38.70 44.59 -68.95
CA LYS A 485 38.08 44.71 -70.28
C LYS A 485 36.57 44.48 -70.19
N LYS A 486 36.14 43.51 -69.37
CA LYS A 486 34.75 43.18 -69.03
C LYS A 486 34.15 44.27 -68.15
N THR A 487 34.80 44.76 -67.10
CA THR A 487 34.39 45.88 -66.22
C THR A 487 34.40 47.21 -66.97
N ARG A 488 35.14 47.37 -68.06
CA ARG A 488 34.97 48.53 -68.95
C ARG A 488 33.69 48.43 -69.80
N ASP A 489 33.39 47.23 -70.31
CA ASP A 489 32.18 46.95 -71.09
C ASP A 489 30.93 46.78 -70.18
N GLU A 490 31.13 46.30 -68.95
CA GLU A 490 30.20 46.17 -67.83
C GLU A 490 30.08 47.50 -67.11
N LEU A 491 31.06 48.41 -67.02
CA LEU A 491 30.79 49.80 -66.58
C LEU A 491 29.88 50.51 -67.58
N ALA A 492 29.98 50.19 -68.88
CA ALA A 492 29.02 50.64 -69.89
C ALA A 492 27.66 49.90 -69.83
N ASP A 493 27.63 48.65 -69.34
CA ASP A 493 26.42 47.83 -69.15
C ASP A 493 25.75 48.05 -67.77
N TYR A 494 26.50 48.46 -66.75
CA TYR A 494 26.13 48.80 -65.37
C TYR A 494 25.77 50.27 -65.30
N ALA A 495 26.36 51.14 -66.12
CA ALA A 495 25.74 52.43 -66.45
C ALA A 495 24.36 52.21 -67.10
N ARG A 496 24.22 51.23 -68.03
CA ARG A 496 22.91 50.86 -68.61
C ARG A 496 21.95 50.14 -67.64
N LYS A 497 22.44 49.28 -66.74
CA LYS A 497 21.64 48.55 -65.74
C LYS A 497 21.33 49.37 -64.49
N LEU A 498 22.20 50.29 -64.08
CA LEU A 498 21.88 51.30 -63.07
C LEU A 498 20.93 52.33 -63.68
N GLN A 499 21.06 52.66 -64.96
CA GLN A 499 20.06 53.43 -65.69
C GLN A 499 18.75 52.65 -65.82
N ALA A 500 18.74 51.33 -66.06
CA ALA A 500 17.55 50.47 -66.13
C ALA A 500 16.94 50.09 -64.77
N SER A 501 17.72 50.04 -63.69
CA SER A 501 17.27 49.85 -62.30
C SER A 501 16.80 51.17 -61.71
N SER A 502 17.45 52.29 -62.07
CA SER A 502 16.91 53.63 -61.86
C SER A 502 15.64 53.80 -62.69
N GLN A 503 15.58 53.30 -63.94
CA GLN A 503 14.37 53.28 -64.76
C GLN A 503 13.32 52.38 -64.09
N TYR A 504 13.64 51.17 -63.63
CA TYR A 504 12.70 50.26 -62.95
C TYR A 504 12.20 50.83 -61.61
N LYS A 505 13.03 51.48 -60.81
CA LYS A 505 12.59 52.21 -59.59
C LYS A 505 11.78 53.46 -59.95
N THR A 506 12.11 54.14 -61.05
CA THR A 506 11.40 55.32 -61.55
C THR A 506 10.10 54.94 -62.27
N ASP A 507 10.02 53.78 -62.92
CA ASP A 507 8.91 53.21 -63.67
C ASP A 507 7.97 52.46 -62.71
N PHE A 508 8.50 51.80 -61.68
CA PHE A 508 7.74 51.31 -60.52
C PHE A 508 7.09 52.48 -59.78
N LEU A 509 7.84 53.53 -59.45
CA LEU A 509 7.28 54.73 -58.82
C LEU A 509 6.38 55.53 -59.77
N ALA A 510 6.65 55.58 -61.07
CA ALA A 510 5.82 56.28 -62.05
C ALA A 510 4.53 55.51 -62.35
N ASN A 511 4.57 54.18 -62.48
CA ASN A 511 3.38 53.34 -62.66
C ASN A 511 2.55 53.27 -61.39
N MET A 512 3.15 53.12 -60.21
CA MET A 512 2.43 53.26 -58.94
C MET A 512 1.87 54.67 -58.76
N SER A 513 2.62 55.71 -59.12
CA SER A 513 2.09 57.08 -59.09
C SER A 513 0.98 57.29 -60.12
N HIS A 514 1.02 56.68 -61.30
CA HIS A 514 0.01 56.83 -62.35
C HIS A 514 -1.27 56.02 -62.05
N GLU A 515 -1.11 54.80 -61.51
CA GLU A 515 -2.20 53.92 -61.08
C GLU A 515 -2.84 54.40 -59.76
N LEU A 516 -2.11 55.13 -58.91
CA LEU A 516 -2.67 55.83 -57.74
C LEU A 516 -3.27 57.21 -58.08
N ARG A 517 -2.69 57.96 -59.03
CA ARG A 517 -3.13 59.33 -59.40
C ARG A 517 -4.37 59.34 -60.28
N THR A 518 -4.57 58.34 -61.14
CA THR A 518 -5.74 58.31 -62.04
C THR A 518 -7.06 58.19 -61.26
N PRO A 519 -7.22 57.26 -60.30
CA PRO A 519 -8.44 57.20 -59.50
C PRO A 519 -8.57 58.39 -58.55
N LEU A 520 -7.46 58.87 -57.97
CA LEU A 520 -7.44 60.02 -57.07
C LEU A 520 -7.80 61.34 -57.75
N ASN A 521 -7.33 61.59 -58.98
CA ASN A 521 -7.73 62.77 -59.76
C ASN A 521 -9.18 62.68 -60.23
N SER A 522 -9.66 61.49 -60.59
CA SER A 522 -11.09 61.30 -60.90
C SER A 522 -11.96 61.55 -59.67
N ILE A 523 -11.52 61.14 -58.47
CA ILE A 523 -12.19 61.45 -57.20
C ILE A 523 -12.19 62.97 -56.95
N LEU A 524 -11.03 63.63 -57.08
CA LEU A 524 -10.87 65.06 -56.80
C LEU A 524 -11.61 65.97 -57.78
N ILE A 525 -11.50 65.74 -59.10
CA ILE A 525 -12.15 66.58 -60.13
C ILE A 525 -13.67 66.44 -60.07
N LEU A 526 -14.17 65.22 -59.89
CA LEU A 526 -15.60 64.98 -59.79
C LEU A 526 -16.18 65.49 -58.46
N SER A 527 -15.43 65.39 -57.34
CA SER A 527 -15.79 66.06 -56.09
C SER A 527 -15.77 67.60 -56.20
N GLN A 528 -14.88 68.16 -57.03
CA GLN A 528 -14.78 69.59 -57.28
C GLN A 528 -15.91 70.10 -58.21
N MET A 529 -16.28 69.34 -59.24
CA MET A 529 -17.47 69.59 -60.08
C MET A 529 -18.79 69.46 -59.30
N LEU A 530 -18.87 68.52 -58.36
CA LEU A 530 -19.98 68.41 -57.39
C LEU A 530 -20.06 69.64 -56.47
N MET A 531 -18.91 70.21 -56.06
CA MET A 531 -18.84 71.39 -55.18
C MET A 531 -19.16 72.72 -55.88
N GLU A 532 -18.91 72.86 -57.19
CA GLU A 532 -19.13 74.12 -57.93
C GLU A 532 -20.58 74.32 -58.41
N ASN A 533 -21.43 73.28 -58.43
CA ASN A 533 -22.80 73.33 -58.94
C ASN A 533 -23.85 73.97 -57.99
N HIS A 534 -23.50 75.04 -57.27
CA HIS A 534 -24.42 75.82 -56.39
C HIS A 534 -24.84 77.20 -56.95
N GLN A 535 -24.72 77.44 -58.27
CA GLN A 535 -25.39 78.56 -58.95
C GLN A 535 -25.89 78.16 -60.35
N GLY A 536 -27.11 77.64 -60.44
CA GLY A 536 -27.87 77.49 -61.69
C GLY A 536 -28.53 76.11 -61.86
N GLU A 537 -29.85 76.11 -61.99
CA GLU A 537 -30.73 74.98 -62.32
C GLU A 537 -30.42 74.44 -63.76
N GLY A 538 -30.34 73.15 -64.10
CA GLY A 538 -30.37 71.88 -63.37
C GLY A 538 -30.06 70.66 -64.28
N GLU A 539 -29.71 69.51 -63.69
CA GLU A 539 -30.11 68.11 -64.05
C GLU A 539 -29.37 67.15 -63.09
N GLU A 540 -30.11 66.44 -62.23
CA GLU A 540 -29.59 65.50 -61.20
C GLU A 540 -28.72 64.35 -61.78
N THR A 541 -28.75 64.14 -63.09
CA THR A 541 -28.10 63.05 -63.81
C THR A 541 -26.58 63.13 -63.80
N GLU A 542 -25.99 64.32 -63.92
CA GLU A 542 -24.53 64.47 -63.90
C GLU A 542 -23.96 64.19 -62.50
N VAL A 543 -24.66 64.60 -61.45
CA VAL A 543 -24.29 64.42 -60.04
C VAL A 543 -24.22 62.94 -59.66
N GLU A 544 -25.16 62.13 -60.15
CA GLU A 544 -25.21 60.69 -59.90
C GLU A 544 -24.11 59.93 -60.66
N GLU A 545 -23.83 60.32 -61.90
CA GLU A 545 -22.77 59.74 -62.73
C GLU A 545 -21.38 60.04 -62.16
N TYR A 546 -21.15 61.27 -61.69
CA TYR A 546 -19.92 61.66 -60.99
C TYR A 546 -19.73 60.86 -59.70
N SER A 547 -20.76 60.75 -58.86
CA SER A 547 -20.70 59.98 -57.60
C SER A 547 -20.39 58.49 -57.83
N ARG A 548 -20.95 57.89 -58.89
CA ARG A 548 -20.72 56.49 -59.26
C ARG A 548 -19.29 56.25 -59.76
N VAL A 549 -18.74 57.19 -60.53
CA VAL A 549 -17.36 57.11 -61.03
C VAL A 549 -16.34 57.35 -59.91
N ILE A 550 -16.61 58.28 -58.98
CA ILE A 550 -15.80 58.50 -57.76
C ILE A 550 -15.73 57.23 -56.92
N LEU A 551 -16.88 56.60 -56.65
CA LEU A 551 -16.96 55.40 -55.82
C LEU A 551 -16.17 54.23 -56.44
N ARG A 552 -16.32 54.03 -57.76
CA ARG A 552 -15.60 52.99 -58.49
C ARG A 552 -14.08 53.23 -58.49
N ALA A 553 -13.66 54.48 -58.74
CA ALA A 553 -12.27 54.88 -58.68
C ALA A 553 -11.65 54.66 -57.28
N GLY A 554 -12.39 54.96 -56.20
CA GLY A 554 -11.95 54.73 -54.82
C GLY A 554 -11.78 53.25 -54.48
N GLN A 555 -12.68 52.41 -54.97
CA GLN A 555 -12.62 50.95 -54.77
C GLN A 555 -11.44 50.31 -55.52
N ASP A 556 -11.17 50.74 -56.75
CA ASP A 556 -10.03 50.26 -57.53
C ASP A 556 -8.68 50.63 -56.88
N LEU A 557 -8.61 51.83 -56.27
CA LEU A 557 -7.43 52.30 -55.54
C LEU A 557 -7.15 51.46 -54.27
N LEU A 558 -8.18 51.19 -53.48
CA LEU A 558 -8.06 50.38 -52.26
C LEU A 558 -7.57 48.96 -52.57
N ARG A 559 -8.11 48.34 -53.62
CA ARG A 559 -7.72 47.00 -54.06
C ARG A 559 -6.24 46.92 -54.46
N LEU A 560 -5.73 47.96 -55.14
CA LEU A 560 -4.32 48.05 -55.52
C LEU A 560 -3.40 48.12 -54.29
N ILE A 561 -3.81 48.85 -53.24
CA ILE A 561 -3.04 48.98 -51.99
C ILE A 561 -3.03 47.64 -51.25
N ASP A 562 -4.18 46.98 -51.14
CA ASP A 562 -4.29 45.68 -50.48
C ASP A 562 -3.42 44.63 -51.17
N ASP A 563 -3.41 44.57 -52.51
CA ASP A 563 -2.56 43.65 -53.28
C ASP A 563 -1.04 43.88 -53.01
N ILE A 564 -0.62 45.14 -52.83
CA ILE A 564 0.78 45.49 -52.53
C ILE A 564 1.15 45.14 -51.08
N LEU A 565 0.22 45.33 -50.14
CA LEU A 565 0.42 44.96 -48.74
C LEU A 565 0.47 43.45 -48.55
N ASP A 566 -0.38 42.71 -49.27
CA ASP A 566 -0.37 41.25 -49.26
C ASP A 566 0.97 40.73 -49.80
N LEU A 567 1.46 41.24 -50.93
CA LEU A 567 2.79 40.88 -51.45
C LEU A 567 3.92 41.19 -50.44
N SER A 568 3.87 42.36 -49.81
CA SER A 568 4.87 42.76 -48.81
C SER A 568 4.84 41.89 -47.55
N LYS A 569 3.65 41.44 -47.11
CA LYS A 569 3.49 40.54 -45.95
C LYS A 569 3.97 39.13 -46.29
N ILE A 570 3.76 38.67 -47.52
CA ILE A 570 4.26 37.38 -48.02
C ILE A 570 5.79 37.38 -48.05
N GLU A 571 6.43 38.38 -48.67
CA GLU A 571 7.89 38.48 -48.74
C GLU A 571 8.56 38.60 -47.36
N ALA A 572 7.85 39.19 -46.38
CA ALA A 572 8.30 39.28 -45.00
C ALA A 572 8.01 38.02 -44.15
N GLY A 573 7.31 37.02 -44.70
CA GLY A 573 6.97 35.78 -44.01
C GLY A 573 5.96 35.94 -42.85
N LYS A 574 5.12 36.99 -42.88
CA LYS A 574 4.21 37.36 -41.77
C LYS A 574 2.75 36.97 -41.97
N ILE A 575 2.45 36.07 -42.92
CA ILE A 575 1.09 35.59 -43.17
C ILE A 575 0.86 34.27 -42.43
N GLU A 576 -0.12 34.27 -41.51
CA GLU A 576 -0.60 33.06 -40.83
C GLU A 576 -1.70 32.38 -41.67
N ILE A 577 -1.62 31.04 -41.79
CA ILE A 577 -2.60 30.22 -42.52
C ILE A 577 -3.57 29.60 -41.49
N LEU A 578 -4.85 29.97 -41.58
CA LEU A 578 -5.90 29.43 -40.72
C LEU A 578 -6.61 28.30 -41.48
N THR A 579 -6.53 27.08 -40.96
CA THR A 579 -7.12 25.91 -41.63
C THR A 579 -8.53 25.68 -41.09
N ASP A 580 -9.53 25.78 -41.96
CA ASP A 580 -10.96 25.63 -41.63
C ASP A 580 -11.62 24.55 -42.52
N GLU A 581 -12.80 24.06 -42.12
CA GLU A 581 -13.62 23.17 -42.94
C GLU A 581 -14.35 23.95 -44.04
N VAL A 582 -14.00 23.72 -45.31
CA VAL A 582 -14.56 24.41 -46.46
C VAL A 582 -15.54 23.50 -47.20
N ASN A 583 -16.80 23.88 -47.31
CA ASN A 583 -17.80 23.14 -48.08
C ASN A 583 -17.55 23.27 -49.59
N VAL A 584 -16.99 22.23 -50.21
CA VAL A 584 -16.62 22.22 -51.63
C VAL A 584 -17.86 22.26 -52.51
N SER A 585 -18.97 21.66 -52.06
CA SER A 585 -20.23 21.62 -52.82
C SER A 585 -20.87 23.00 -53.02
N GLU A 586 -20.53 23.99 -52.19
CA GLU A 586 -21.01 25.38 -52.32
C GLU A 586 -20.16 26.21 -53.29
N ILE A 587 -18.92 25.82 -53.56
CA ILE A 587 -17.98 26.55 -54.44
C ILE A 587 -18.55 26.68 -55.86
N PRO A 588 -19.12 25.64 -56.50
CA PRO A 588 -19.74 25.79 -57.82
C PRO A 588 -20.83 26.84 -57.85
N GLN A 589 -21.76 26.83 -56.90
CA GLN A 589 -22.85 27.80 -56.84
C GLN A 589 -22.33 29.23 -56.57
N SER A 590 -21.33 29.36 -55.70
CA SER A 590 -20.69 30.65 -55.39
C SER A 590 -19.99 31.23 -56.62
N MET A 591 -19.11 30.45 -57.27
CA MET A 591 -18.38 30.90 -58.47
C MET A 591 -19.34 31.13 -59.64
N GLN A 592 -20.36 30.29 -59.80
CA GLN A 592 -21.36 30.45 -60.85
C GLN A 592 -22.21 31.71 -60.65
N SER A 593 -22.70 31.96 -59.44
CA SER A 593 -23.46 33.18 -59.13
C SER A 593 -22.63 34.45 -59.33
N MET A 594 -21.31 34.39 -59.04
CA MET A 594 -20.42 35.53 -59.19
C MET A 594 -20.06 35.84 -60.65
N PHE A 595 -19.79 34.82 -61.47
CA PHE A 595 -19.21 35.01 -62.80
C PHE A 595 -20.19 34.81 -63.96
N GLU A 596 -21.33 34.15 -63.75
CA GLU A 596 -22.32 33.96 -64.81
C GLU A 596 -22.93 35.29 -65.32
N PRO A 597 -23.30 36.27 -64.47
CA PRO A 597 -23.75 37.58 -64.96
C PRO A 597 -22.66 38.33 -65.74
N ILE A 598 -21.38 38.14 -65.36
CA ILE A 598 -20.22 38.78 -65.99
C ILE A 598 -19.98 38.18 -67.37
N ALA A 599 -20.01 36.85 -67.46
CA ALA A 599 -19.88 36.11 -68.72
C ALA A 599 -21.06 36.39 -69.65
N ALA A 600 -22.30 36.40 -69.14
CA ALA A 600 -23.51 36.69 -69.90
C ALA A 600 -23.48 38.10 -70.50
N LYS A 601 -22.98 39.11 -69.76
CA LYS A 601 -22.79 40.47 -70.27
C LYS A 601 -21.82 40.54 -71.46
N LYS A 602 -20.84 39.64 -71.51
CA LYS A 602 -19.90 39.48 -72.63
C LYS A 602 -20.35 38.42 -73.66
N GLN A 603 -21.51 37.80 -73.49
CA GLN A 603 -22.01 36.71 -74.32
C GLN A 603 -21.08 35.49 -74.38
N LEU A 604 -20.39 35.18 -73.27
CA LEU A 604 -19.57 33.99 -73.10
C LEU A 604 -20.39 32.87 -72.44
N ALA A 605 -20.14 31.62 -72.83
CA ALA A 605 -20.68 30.47 -72.10
C ALA A 605 -19.85 30.24 -70.83
N PHE A 606 -20.49 30.27 -69.67
CA PHE A 606 -19.86 29.97 -68.39
C PHE A 606 -20.42 28.67 -67.82
N GLY A 607 -19.54 27.78 -67.40
CA GLY A 607 -19.92 26.51 -66.79
C GLY A 607 -19.07 26.21 -65.57
N VAL A 608 -19.68 25.57 -64.58
CA VAL A 608 -18.92 24.93 -63.50
C VAL A 608 -19.25 23.44 -63.51
N GLU A 609 -18.21 22.62 -63.68
CA GLU A 609 -18.29 21.17 -63.71
C GLU A 609 -17.68 20.62 -62.42
N MET A 610 -18.44 19.79 -61.71
CA MET A 610 -17.96 19.08 -60.52
C MET A 610 -18.06 17.58 -60.76
N HIS A 611 -16.95 16.86 -60.56
CA HIS A 611 -16.91 15.41 -60.67
C HIS A 611 -17.67 14.76 -59.49
N PRO A 612 -18.43 13.66 -59.67
CA PRO A 612 -19.20 13.02 -58.58
C PRO A 612 -18.37 12.56 -57.38
N ASP A 613 -17.09 12.26 -57.60
CA ASP A 613 -16.16 11.77 -56.58
C ASP A 613 -15.46 12.90 -55.79
N THR A 614 -15.89 14.15 -55.91
CA THR A 614 -15.34 15.24 -55.10
C THR A 614 -15.86 15.17 -53.65
N PRO A 615 -15.00 15.29 -52.64
CA PRO A 615 -15.43 15.35 -51.25
C PRO A 615 -16.27 16.61 -51.00
N SER A 616 -17.28 16.50 -50.14
CA SER A 616 -18.17 17.62 -49.78
C SER A 616 -17.48 18.67 -48.92
N VAL A 617 -16.42 18.30 -48.18
CA VAL A 617 -15.67 19.20 -47.30
C VAL A 617 -14.17 19.05 -47.55
N LEU A 618 -13.47 20.19 -47.61
CA LEU A 618 -12.02 20.33 -47.78
C LEU A 618 -11.44 21.13 -46.61
N LEU A 619 -10.49 20.55 -45.88
CA LEU A 619 -9.80 21.24 -44.78
C LEU A 619 -8.65 22.09 -45.34
N THR A 620 -8.89 23.40 -45.45
CA THR A 620 -7.93 24.37 -45.99
C THR A 620 -8.30 25.79 -45.56
N ASP A 621 -7.48 26.78 -45.89
CA ASP A 621 -7.90 28.18 -45.72
C ASP A 621 -8.87 28.54 -46.85
N GLY A 622 -10.16 28.49 -46.53
CA GLY A 622 -11.23 28.76 -47.47
C GLY A 622 -11.17 30.17 -48.06
N GLN A 623 -10.69 31.16 -47.29
CA GLN A 623 -10.60 32.54 -47.75
C GLN A 623 -9.50 32.69 -48.82
N ARG A 624 -8.33 32.10 -48.60
CA ARG A 624 -7.22 32.12 -49.58
C ARG A 624 -7.54 31.32 -50.82
N LEU A 625 -8.15 30.14 -50.66
CA LEU A 625 -8.62 29.34 -51.80
C LEU A 625 -9.60 30.12 -52.68
N HIS A 626 -10.62 30.76 -52.08
CA HIS A 626 -11.58 31.60 -52.81
C HIS A 626 -10.90 32.77 -53.52
N GLN A 627 -9.90 33.39 -52.90
CA GLN A 627 -9.16 34.51 -53.49
C GLN A 627 -8.40 34.09 -54.75
N ILE A 628 -7.74 32.92 -54.72
CA ILE A 628 -7.04 32.36 -55.88
C ILE A 628 -8.02 32.08 -57.02
N LEU A 629 -9.11 31.35 -56.74
CA LEU A 629 -10.10 30.97 -57.77
C LEU A 629 -10.77 32.19 -58.41
N LYS A 630 -11.13 33.19 -57.60
CA LYS A 630 -11.72 34.45 -58.09
C LYS A 630 -10.77 35.18 -59.03
N ASN A 631 -9.47 35.20 -58.71
CA ASN A 631 -8.47 35.86 -59.55
C ASN A 631 -8.27 35.14 -60.89
N LEU A 632 -8.18 33.80 -60.88
CA LEU A 632 -8.05 33.01 -62.10
C LEU A 632 -9.28 33.11 -63.00
N LEU A 633 -10.50 32.99 -62.45
CA LEU A 633 -11.75 33.09 -63.21
C LEU A 633 -11.99 34.50 -63.76
N SER A 634 -11.70 35.54 -62.96
CA SER A 634 -11.82 36.92 -63.41
C SER A 634 -10.88 37.19 -64.60
N ASN A 635 -9.69 36.59 -64.61
CA ASN A 635 -8.78 36.71 -65.75
C ASN A 635 -9.31 35.94 -66.96
N ALA A 636 -9.75 34.70 -66.79
CA ALA A 636 -10.33 33.89 -67.87
C ALA A 636 -11.50 34.60 -68.58
N CYS A 637 -12.48 35.13 -67.83
CA CYS A 637 -13.60 35.89 -68.40
C CYS A 637 -13.17 37.25 -68.98
N LYS A 638 -12.07 37.82 -68.50
CA LYS A 638 -11.54 39.08 -69.01
C LYS A 638 -10.90 38.91 -70.38
N PHE A 639 -10.09 37.87 -70.58
CA PHE A 639 -9.28 37.64 -71.79
C PHE A 639 -9.94 36.74 -72.83
N THR A 640 -11.14 36.24 -72.55
CA THR A 640 -11.98 35.57 -73.55
C THR A 640 -13.00 36.57 -74.09
N GLU A 641 -12.99 36.84 -75.39
CA GLU A 641 -13.99 37.72 -76.03
C GLU A 641 -15.18 36.93 -76.57
N LYS A 642 -14.93 35.74 -77.12
CA LYS A 642 -15.95 34.81 -77.62
C LYS A 642 -15.53 33.38 -77.29
N GLY A 643 -16.48 32.53 -76.92
CA GLY A 643 -16.22 31.14 -76.54
C GLY A 643 -16.73 30.83 -75.13
N SER A 644 -15.98 30.02 -74.39
CA SER A 644 -16.38 29.58 -73.05
C SER A 644 -15.28 29.69 -72.01
N VAL A 645 -15.72 29.82 -70.75
CA VAL A 645 -14.88 29.68 -69.56
C VAL A 645 -15.52 28.64 -68.67
N THR A 646 -14.75 27.63 -68.28
CA THR A 646 -15.23 26.51 -67.46
C THR A 646 -14.35 26.34 -66.24
N LEU A 647 -14.95 26.31 -65.05
CA LEU A 647 -14.28 25.83 -63.84
C LEU A 647 -14.57 24.34 -63.69
N ARG A 648 -13.53 23.51 -63.66
CA ARG A 648 -13.66 22.08 -63.36
C ARG A 648 -13.06 21.78 -62.00
N ILE A 649 -13.82 21.07 -61.17
CA ILE A 649 -13.42 20.62 -59.84
C ILE A 649 -13.45 19.09 -59.82
N GLU A 650 -12.28 18.48 -59.66
CA GLU A 650 -12.13 17.02 -59.68
C GLU A 650 -10.97 16.55 -58.78
N PRO A 651 -11.02 15.32 -58.24
CA PRO A 651 -9.86 14.71 -57.59
C PRO A 651 -8.66 14.66 -58.54
N ALA A 652 -7.49 15.08 -58.07
CA ALA A 652 -6.29 15.16 -58.91
C ALA A 652 -5.79 13.76 -59.30
N HIS A 653 -5.33 13.61 -60.54
CA HIS A 653 -4.79 12.34 -61.02
C HIS A 653 -3.49 11.96 -60.27
N PRO A 654 -3.33 10.72 -59.77
CA PRO A 654 -2.21 10.33 -58.91
C PRO A 654 -0.81 10.60 -59.50
N ASP A 655 -0.65 10.45 -60.81
CA ASP A 655 0.63 10.69 -61.49
C ASP A 655 1.06 12.16 -61.46
N ARG A 656 0.13 13.11 -61.61
CA ARG A 656 0.45 14.54 -61.50
C ARG A 656 0.70 14.97 -60.06
N VAL A 657 0.01 14.36 -59.09
CA VAL A 657 0.33 14.57 -57.67
C VAL A 657 1.75 14.10 -57.38
N ARG A 658 2.19 12.94 -57.90
CA ARG A 658 3.56 12.45 -57.68
C ARG A 658 4.64 13.36 -58.28
N GLU A 659 4.38 14.00 -59.41
CA GLU A 659 5.33 14.91 -60.06
C GLU A 659 5.42 16.27 -59.37
N LEU A 660 4.28 16.89 -59.08
CA LEU A 660 4.22 18.25 -58.56
C LEU A 660 4.29 18.30 -57.02
N LEU A 661 3.81 17.25 -56.34
CA LEU A 661 3.67 17.14 -54.89
C LEU A 661 4.11 15.73 -54.40
N PRO A 662 5.40 15.35 -54.57
CA PRO A 662 5.88 13.99 -54.27
C PRO A 662 5.75 13.55 -52.81
N GLN A 663 5.50 14.49 -51.89
CA GLN A 663 5.39 14.26 -50.45
C GLN A 663 3.98 13.82 -50.00
N LEU A 664 2.95 13.94 -50.87
CA LEU A 664 1.54 13.78 -50.52
C LEU A 664 0.90 12.55 -51.21
N GLN A 665 1.62 11.42 -51.24
CA GLN A 665 1.25 10.25 -52.08
C GLN A 665 0.01 9.47 -51.64
N GLU A 666 -0.43 9.62 -50.39
CA GLU A 666 -1.60 8.92 -49.83
C GLU A 666 -2.76 9.86 -49.48
N GLU A 667 -2.61 11.18 -49.71
CA GLU A 667 -3.63 12.17 -49.39
C GLU A 667 -4.54 12.47 -50.58
N GLN A 668 -5.83 12.71 -50.31
CA GLN A 668 -6.75 13.15 -51.36
C GLN A 668 -6.44 14.61 -51.74
N VAL A 669 -5.93 14.82 -52.94
CA VAL A 669 -5.68 16.16 -53.51
C VAL A 669 -6.81 16.52 -54.46
N LEU A 670 -7.38 17.72 -54.30
CA LEU A 670 -8.36 18.27 -55.23
C LEU A 670 -7.69 19.18 -56.24
N SER A 671 -8.12 19.09 -57.49
CA SER A 671 -7.70 19.97 -58.58
C SER A 671 -8.84 20.91 -58.98
N PHE A 672 -8.51 22.19 -59.12
CA PHE A 672 -9.39 23.24 -59.60
C PHE A 672 -8.80 23.80 -60.90
N SER A 673 -9.40 23.42 -62.02
CA SER A 673 -8.92 23.79 -63.36
C SER A 673 -9.82 24.86 -63.96
N VAL A 674 -9.27 26.05 -64.20
CA VAL A 674 -9.94 27.14 -64.90
C VAL A 674 -9.52 27.10 -66.36
N ILE A 675 -10.46 26.74 -67.23
CA ILE A 675 -10.25 26.53 -68.66
C ILE A 675 -10.93 27.65 -69.43
N ASP A 676 -10.16 28.39 -70.21
CA ASP A 676 -10.68 29.43 -71.11
C ASP A 676 -10.33 29.11 -72.56
N THR A 677 -11.22 29.45 -73.49
CA THR A 677 -10.97 29.35 -74.95
C THR A 677 -10.52 30.69 -75.54
N GLY A 678 -9.84 31.50 -74.74
CA GLY A 678 -9.42 32.86 -75.08
C GLY A 678 -8.15 32.90 -75.94
N ILE A 679 -7.46 34.03 -75.87
CA ILE A 679 -6.30 34.33 -76.72
C ILE A 679 -5.10 33.39 -76.50
N GLY A 680 -5.04 32.67 -75.38
CA GLY A 680 -3.90 31.83 -75.01
C GLY A 680 -2.61 32.62 -74.73
N ILE A 681 -1.60 31.92 -74.21
CA ILE A 681 -0.34 32.50 -73.74
C ILE A 681 0.83 31.80 -74.45
N PRO A 682 1.69 32.54 -75.18
CA PRO A 682 2.90 31.99 -75.80
C PRO A 682 3.83 31.30 -74.80
N CYS A 683 4.44 30.17 -75.18
CA CYS A 683 5.31 29.38 -74.30
C CYS A 683 6.47 30.18 -73.68
N ASP A 684 7.03 31.15 -74.41
CA ASP A 684 8.10 32.05 -73.95
C ASP A 684 7.64 33.04 -72.87
N LYS A 685 6.33 33.21 -72.68
CA LYS A 685 5.74 34.13 -71.71
C LYS A 685 5.05 33.44 -70.52
N GLN A 686 4.93 32.11 -70.52
CA GLN A 686 4.18 31.36 -69.48
C GLN A 686 4.85 31.38 -68.09
N GLU A 687 6.18 31.54 -68.00
CA GLU A 687 6.84 31.74 -66.69
C GLU A 687 6.71 33.18 -66.19
N ILE A 688 6.80 34.15 -67.10
CA ILE A 688 6.87 35.59 -66.78
C ILE A 688 5.53 36.15 -66.26
N ILE A 689 4.40 35.56 -66.64
CA ILE A 689 3.06 35.99 -66.17
C ILE A 689 2.86 35.83 -64.65
N PHE A 690 3.67 35.01 -63.98
CA PHE A 690 3.61 34.84 -62.53
C PHE A 690 4.52 35.85 -61.79
N ASP A 691 5.27 36.69 -62.52
CA ASP A 691 6.07 37.77 -61.94
C ASP A 691 5.23 39.04 -61.74
N ALA A 692 5.51 39.76 -60.65
CA ALA A 692 4.73 40.92 -60.26
C ALA A 692 4.80 42.06 -61.31
N PHE A 693 3.64 42.67 -61.60
CA PHE A 693 3.46 43.82 -62.50
C PHE A 693 3.74 43.57 -63.99
N GLN A 694 3.89 42.32 -64.42
CA GLN A 694 4.06 41.96 -65.83
C GLN A 694 2.72 41.83 -66.55
N GLN A 695 2.59 42.46 -67.72
CA GLN A 695 1.45 42.31 -68.63
C GLN A 695 1.96 41.95 -70.02
N VAL A 696 1.24 41.05 -70.70
CA VAL A 696 1.67 40.49 -71.99
C VAL A 696 1.76 41.55 -73.10
N ASP A 697 0.96 42.64 -73.01
CA ASP A 697 0.88 43.74 -73.96
C ASP A 697 1.07 45.12 -73.31
N GLY A 698 2.21 45.76 -73.57
CA GLY A 698 2.58 47.07 -73.03
C GLY A 698 2.09 48.28 -73.83
N THR A 699 1.04 48.15 -74.65
CA THR A 699 0.52 49.26 -75.47
C THR A 699 -0.76 49.85 -74.89
N THR A 700 -0.85 51.18 -74.93
CA THR A 700 -1.80 52.05 -74.21
C THR A 700 -3.25 52.03 -74.71
N ASN A 701 -3.66 51.04 -75.51
CA ASN A 701 -5.09 50.81 -75.74
C ASN A 701 -5.64 50.00 -74.55
N ARG A 702 -6.03 50.73 -73.51
CA ARG A 702 -6.63 50.23 -72.27
C ARG A 702 -8.03 49.64 -72.52
N GLN A 703 -8.11 48.52 -73.23
CA GLN A 703 -9.32 47.70 -73.24
C GLN A 703 -9.35 46.69 -72.09
N TYR A 704 -8.17 46.28 -71.56
CA TYR A 704 -8.07 45.22 -70.57
C TYR A 704 -7.15 45.60 -69.39
N GLY A 705 -7.50 46.65 -68.64
CA GLY A 705 -6.74 47.15 -67.48
C GLY A 705 -6.72 46.18 -66.28
N GLY A 706 -5.55 46.00 -65.65
CA GLY A 706 -5.33 45.18 -64.45
C GLY A 706 -4.01 45.54 -63.77
N THR A 707 -3.77 45.05 -62.56
CA THR A 707 -2.61 45.44 -61.73
C THR A 707 -1.34 44.64 -62.04
N GLY A 708 -1.48 43.47 -62.68
CA GLY A 708 -0.37 42.56 -62.94
C GLY A 708 0.15 41.82 -61.69
N LEU A 709 -0.54 41.95 -60.56
CA LEU A 709 -0.14 41.32 -59.29
C LEU A 709 -0.87 39.99 -59.00
N GLY A 710 -2.06 39.80 -59.58
CA GLY A 710 -2.96 38.72 -59.20
C GLY A 710 -2.36 37.31 -59.31
N LEU A 711 -1.65 37.00 -60.40
CA LEU A 711 -1.06 35.65 -60.59
C LEU A 711 0.17 35.42 -59.70
N SER A 712 0.97 36.45 -59.45
CA SER A 712 2.11 36.38 -58.52
C SER A 712 1.67 36.08 -57.09
N ILE A 713 0.58 36.71 -56.63
CA ILE A 713 -0.03 36.46 -55.31
C ILE A 713 -0.65 35.06 -55.26
N CYS A 714 -1.31 34.61 -56.34
CA CYS A 714 -1.86 33.26 -56.40
C CYS A 714 -0.77 32.20 -56.23
N ARG A 715 0.38 32.36 -56.89
CA ARG A 715 1.53 31.44 -56.79
C ARG A 715 2.02 31.30 -55.35
N GLU A 716 2.15 32.42 -54.63
CA GLU A 716 2.61 32.40 -53.24
C GLU A 716 1.57 31.84 -52.26
N PHE A 717 0.28 32.17 -52.41
CA PHE A 717 -0.76 31.56 -51.57
C PHE A 717 -0.88 30.06 -51.82
N THR A 718 -0.80 29.61 -53.06
CA THR A 718 -0.79 28.17 -53.36
C THR A 718 0.36 27.46 -52.66
N ARG A 719 1.56 28.05 -52.65
CA ARG A 719 2.72 27.50 -51.93
C ARG A 719 2.46 27.42 -50.42
N LEU A 720 1.87 28.46 -49.83
CA LEU A 720 1.56 28.48 -48.40
C LEU A 720 0.47 27.46 -47.99
N LEU A 721 -0.48 27.16 -48.87
CA LEU A 721 -1.47 26.10 -48.66
C LEU A 721 -0.90 24.68 -48.85
N GLY A 722 0.39 24.56 -49.20
CA GLY A 722 1.05 23.28 -49.48
C GLY A 722 0.62 22.66 -50.82
N GLY A 723 0.10 23.49 -51.74
CA GLY A 723 -0.35 23.09 -53.06
C GLY A 723 0.60 23.49 -54.18
N ALA A 724 0.19 23.24 -55.43
CA ALA A 724 0.92 23.66 -56.63
C ALA A 724 -0.02 24.32 -57.65
N LEU A 725 0.48 25.28 -58.43
CA LEU A 725 -0.27 25.97 -59.50
C LEU A 725 0.47 25.77 -60.82
N SER A 726 -0.21 25.22 -61.82
CA SER A 726 0.32 25.00 -63.16
C SER A 726 -0.50 25.72 -64.23
N VAL A 727 0.12 25.97 -65.38
CA VAL A 727 -0.54 26.52 -66.55
C VAL A 727 -0.20 25.70 -67.78
N GLU A 728 -1.21 25.39 -68.59
CA GLU A 728 -1.08 24.80 -69.91
C GLU A 728 -1.82 25.70 -70.91
N SER A 729 -1.11 26.29 -71.87
CA SER A 729 -1.71 27.22 -72.81
C SER A 729 -1.09 27.17 -74.19
N GLU A 730 -1.90 27.37 -75.22
CA GLU A 730 -1.48 27.53 -76.60
C GLU A 730 -2.10 28.81 -77.19
N PRO A 731 -1.32 29.65 -77.90
CA PRO A 731 -1.85 30.85 -78.54
C PRO A 731 -3.07 30.55 -79.42
N GLU A 732 -4.09 31.39 -79.31
CA GLU A 732 -5.39 31.34 -80.00
C GLU A 732 -6.26 30.10 -79.73
N LYS A 733 -5.82 29.20 -78.84
CA LYS A 733 -6.62 28.04 -78.40
C LYS A 733 -7.10 28.14 -76.96
N GLY A 734 -6.54 29.06 -76.19
CA GLY A 734 -6.93 29.33 -74.80
C GLY A 734 -5.92 28.85 -73.77
N SER A 735 -6.32 28.89 -72.50
CA SER A 735 -5.43 28.57 -71.36
C SER A 735 -6.16 27.72 -70.34
N THR A 736 -5.43 26.82 -69.70
CA THR A 736 -5.87 26.05 -68.54
C THR A 736 -4.94 26.34 -67.38
N PHE A 737 -5.48 26.93 -66.31
CA PHE A 737 -4.77 27.10 -65.05
C PHE A 737 -5.29 26.08 -64.05
N THR A 738 -4.42 25.21 -63.54
CA THR A 738 -4.80 24.15 -62.61
C THR A 738 -4.15 24.35 -61.26
N LEU A 739 -5.00 24.51 -60.24
CA LEU A 739 -4.62 24.61 -58.84
C LEU A 739 -4.80 23.26 -58.14
N TYR A 740 -3.76 22.75 -57.49
CA TYR A 740 -3.76 21.50 -56.71
C TYR A 740 -3.72 21.81 -55.22
N ILE A 741 -4.73 21.36 -54.46
CA ILE A 741 -4.86 21.60 -53.00
C ILE A 741 -5.05 20.27 -52.26
N PRO A 742 -4.21 19.95 -51.25
CA PRO A 742 -4.38 18.75 -50.43
C PRO A 742 -5.55 18.87 -49.45
N ASN A 743 -6.30 17.78 -49.25
CA ASN A 743 -7.32 17.67 -48.20
C ASN A 743 -6.71 17.11 -46.92
N ARG A 744 -6.43 17.98 -45.94
CA ARG A 744 -5.82 17.57 -44.67
C ARG A 744 -6.84 16.86 -43.79
N THR A 745 -6.50 15.72 -43.17
CA THR A 745 -7.44 15.00 -42.27
C THR A 745 -7.26 15.46 -40.82
N GLU A 746 -8.34 15.63 -40.02
CA GLU A 746 -8.27 15.99 -38.58
C GLU A 746 -7.25 15.13 -37.80
N ARG A 747 -7.14 13.86 -38.18
CA ARG A 747 -6.21 12.90 -37.60
C ARG A 747 -4.74 13.29 -37.78
N GLN A 748 -4.37 13.95 -38.87
CA GLN A 748 -3.01 14.45 -39.11
C GLN A 748 -2.71 15.76 -38.39
N VAL A 749 -3.71 16.61 -38.16
CA VAL A 749 -3.58 17.81 -37.31
C VAL A 749 -3.33 17.40 -35.85
N GLN A 750 -4.04 16.37 -35.37
CA GLN A 750 -3.79 15.76 -34.06
C GLN A 750 -2.53 14.88 -34.03
N GLN A 751 -2.11 14.25 -35.11
CA GLN A 751 -0.84 13.49 -35.16
C GLN A 751 0.37 14.41 -35.18
N GLN A 752 0.36 15.56 -35.87
CA GLN A 752 1.47 16.52 -35.80
C GLN A 752 1.54 17.23 -34.45
N ALA A 753 0.38 17.56 -33.86
CA ALA A 753 0.32 18.06 -32.49
C ALA A 753 0.80 16.99 -31.48
N ALA A 754 0.36 15.73 -31.62
CA ALA A 754 0.73 14.63 -30.73
C ALA A 754 2.15 14.10 -30.96
N GLU A 755 2.73 14.21 -32.16
CA GLU A 755 4.14 13.84 -32.43
C GLU A 755 5.10 14.90 -31.89
N GLN A 756 4.69 16.18 -31.86
CA GLN A 756 5.41 17.23 -31.12
C GLN A 756 5.32 17.01 -29.60
N THR A 757 4.17 16.63 -29.05
CA THR A 757 4.02 16.35 -27.61
C THR A 757 4.64 15.00 -27.19
N ALA A 758 4.60 13.97 -28.04
CA ALA A 758 5.15 12.64 -27.75
C ALA A 758 6.69 12.61 -27.87
N ALA A 759 7.29 13.49 -28.67
CA ALA A 759 8.74 13.71 -28.66
C ALA A 759 9.22 14.32 -27.33
N GLU A 760 8.35 15.03 -26.59
CA GLU A 760 8.65 15.57 -25.25
C GLU A 760 8.36 14.56 -24.11
N GLU A 761 7.38 13.66 -24.27
CA GLU A 761 7.00 12.71 -23.20
C GLU A 761 7.86 11.43 -23.10
N VAL A 762 8.58 11.03 -24.15
CA VAL A 762 9.46 9.83 -24.12
C VAL A 762 10.73 10.01 -23.25
N ALA A 763 10.98 11.22 -22.73
CA ALA A 763 12.10 11.50 -21.83
C ALA A 763 11.78 11.32 -20.32
N ALA A 764 10.57 10.92 -19.92
CA ALA A 764 10.19 10.91 -18.50
C ALA A 764 9.29 9.75 -18.05
N GLY A 765 9.50 8.53 -18.55
CA GLY A 765 8.75 7.33 -18.13
C GLY A 765 9.63 6.21 -17.59
N GLY A 766 9.93 6.21 -16.28
CA GLY A 766 10.66 5.14 -15.61
C GLY A 766 10.21 4.92 -14.16
N SER A 767 9.24 4.00 -14.00
CA SER A 767 8.81 3.27 -12.77
C SER A 767 7.84 4.01 -11.81
N GLN A 768 6.52 3.83 -11.91
CA GLN A 768 5.65 2.72 -11.43
C GLN A 768 5.25 2.78 -9.94
N LEU A 769 4.06 3.36 -9.72
CA LEU A 769 2.86 2.85 -9.02
C LEU A 769 2.96 1.89 -7.81
N LEU A 770 2.22 2.34 -6.77
CA LEU A 770 1.45 1.64 -5.73
C LEU A 770 2.13 1.33 -4.39
N GLU A 771 1.76 2.12 -3.36
CA GLU A 771 0.91 1.60 -2.27
C GLU A 771 0.15 2.72 -1.53
N GLU A 772 -1.17 2.58 -1.53
CA GLU A 772 -2.13 3.20 -0.60
C GLU A 772 -2.12 2.47 0.75
N ILE A 773 -2.40 3.18 1.85
CA ILE A 773 -3.15 2.61 2.98
C ILE A 773 -4.28 3.57 3.38
N GLU A 774 -5.44 2.93 3.51
CA GLU A 774 -6.82 3.38 3.67
C GLU A 774 -7.21 4.08 5.00
N ARG A 775 -8.45 4.64 4.96
CA ARG A 775 -9.54 4.75 5.99
C ARG A 775 -9.88 6.20 6.36
N GLU A 776 -11.13 6.69 6.34
CA GLU A 776 -12.48 6.14 6.62
C GLU A 776 -13.54 6.89 5.77
N LYS A 777 -14.49 6.19 5.11
CA LYS A 777 -15.91 5.95 5.48
C LYS A 777 -16.88 7.14 5.51
N ASP A 778 -17.82 7.06 4.55
CA ASP A 778 -19.28 7.14 4.66
C ASP A 778 -19.98 8.53 4.72
N SER A 779 -20.62 8.92 3.60
CA SER A 779 -22.08 9.13 3.57
C SER A 779 -22.59 9.42 2.15
N ASP A 780 -23.73 8.79 1.85
CA ASP A 780 -24.50 8.75 0.61
C ASP A 780 -24.96 10.11 0.01
N VAL A 781 -24.93 10.13 -1.34
CA VAL A 781 -25.96 10.55 -2.32
C VAL A 781 -27.07 11.54 -1.90
N HIS A 782 -27.09 12.74 -2.51
CA HIS A 782 -28.16 13.20 -3.45
C HIS A 782 -28.00 14.68 -3.89
N VAL A 783 -27.84 14.86 -5.22
CA VAL A 783 -28.63 15.70 -6.14
C VAL A 783 -28.80 17.22 -5.94
N ALA A 784 -28.34 17.93 -7.00
CA ALA A 784 -28.86 19.13 -7.67
C ALA A 784 -28.70 20.55 -7.09
N ASP A 785 -28.26 21.42 -8.02
CA ASP A 785 -28.55 22.84 -8.23
C ASP A 785 -28.27 23.84 -7.10
N SER A 786 -27.26 24.70 -7.30
CA SER A 786 -27.43 26.14 -7.59
C SER A 786 -26.14 26.97 -7.37
N VAL A 787 -25.92 27.89 -8.32
CA VAL A 787 -24.93 29.01 -8.48
C VAL A 787 -25.09 30.08 -7.35
N PRO A 788 -24.27 31.15 -7.11
CA PRO A 788 -22.86 31.54 -7.39
C PRO A 788 -22.06 31.98 -6.11
N LEU A 789 -20.75 31.74 -6.01
CA LEU A 789 -19.91 32.34 -4.93
C LEU A 789 -18.57 32.95 -5.41
N GLN A 790 -18.44 33.25 -6.69
CA GLN A 790 -17.12 33.50 -7.31
C GLN A 790 -16.65 34.97 -7.40
N GLU A 791 -17.42 35.96 -6.94
CA GLU A 791 -17.07 37.38 -7.18
C GLU A 791 -16.58 38.21 -5.98
N HIS A 792 -16.70 37.76 -4.72
CA HIS A 792 -16.30 38.58 -3.55
C HIS A 792 -14.99 38.17 -2.86
N LEU A 793 -14.30 37.13 -3.33
CA LEU A 793 -13.19 36.51 -2.60
C LEU A 793 -11.91 37.37 -2.54
N PHE A 794 -11.76 38.33 -3.46
CA PHE A 794 -10.58 39.19 -3.58
C PHE A 794 -10.82 40.63 -3.10
N GLN A 795 -12.05 40.97 -2.72
CA GLN A 795 -12.43 42.34 -2.42
C GLN A 795 -11.86 42.80 -1.08
N GLY A 796 -11.00 43.82 -1.10
CA GLY A 796 -10.39 44.42 0.10
C GLY A 796 -9.07 43.80 0.56
N LYS A 797 -8.54 42.79 -0.16
CA LYS A 797 -7.22 42.19 0.11
C LYS A 797 -6.09 43.14 -0.28
N HIS A 798 -5.03 43.20 0.52
CA HIS A 798 -3.88 44.08 0.30
C HIS A 798 -2.69 43.28 -0.22
N VAL A 799 -2.23 43.55 -1.44
CA VAL A 799 -1.17 42.78 -2.10
C VAL A 799 0.00 43.69 -2.42
N LEU A 800 1.21 43.26 -2.04
CA LEU A 800 2.44 43.92 -2.42
C LEU A 800 2.95 43.31 -3.74
N LEU A 801 3.02 44.11 -4.80
CA LEU A 801 3.55 43.71 -6.11
C LEU A 801 4.96 44.26 -6.27
N VAL A 802 5.93 43.38 -6.52
CA VAL A 802 7.35 43.72 -6.69
C VAL A 802 7.80 43.33 -8.09
N ASP A 803 7.99 44.32 -8.97
CA ASP A 803 8.42 44.14 -10.38
C ASP A 803 9.04 45.46 -10.87
N ASP A 804 10.17 45.41 -11.59
CA ASP A 804 10.88 46.59 -12.09
C ASP A 804 10.42 47.04 -13.48
N ASP A 805 9.68 46.20 -14.23
CA ASP A 805 9.12 46.57 -15.54
C ASP A 805 7.76 47.25 -15.36
N ALA A 806 7.73 48.57 -15.59
CA ALA A 806 6.53 49.40 -15.50
C ALA A 806 5.34 48.88 -16.34
N ARG A 807 5.58 48.14 -17.43
CA ARG A 807 4.51 47.56 -18.25
C ARG A 807 3.83 46.37 -17.57
N ASN A 808 4.62 45.51 -16.91
CA ASN A 808 4.10 44.38 -16.15
C ASN A 808 3.35 44.85 -14.91
N VAL A 809 3.92 45.82 -14.21
CA VAL A 809 3.26 46.51 -13.08
C VAL A 809 1.89 47.05 -13.51
N TYR A 810 1.83 47.81 -14.60
CA TYR A 810 0.57 48.39 -15.08
C TYR A 810 -0.48 47.31 -15.42
N ALA A 811 -0.07 46.24 -16.11
CA ALA A 811 -0.97 45.15 -16.48
C ALA A 811 -1.52 44.41 -15.24
N LEU A 812 -0.66 44.12 -14.26
CA LEU A 812 -1.03 43.40 -13.04
C LEU A 812 -1.86 44.24 -12.07
N VAL A 813 -1.49 45.50 -11.85
CA VAL A 813 -2.29 46.43 -11.05
C VAL A 813 -3.68 46.56 -11.66
N THR A 814 -3.79 46.78 -12.98
CA THR A 814 -5.08 46.89 -13.66
C THR A 814 -5.92 45.61 -13.51
N ALA A 815 -5.29 44.43 -13.61
CA ALA A 815 -6.00 43.16 -13.46
C ALA A 815 -6.48 42.90 -12.02
N LEU A 816 -5.62 43.15 -11.03
CA LEU A 816 -5.90 42.93 -9.61
C LEU A 816 -6.93 43.92 -9.05
N GLU A 817 -6.81 45.21 -9.39
CA GLU A 817 -7.76 46.24 -8.95
C GLU A 817 -9.16 46.02 -9.55
N ARG A 818 -9.27 45.51 -10.79
CA ARG A 818 -10.55 45.11 -11.39
C ARG A 818 -11.27 44.01 -10.59
N LYS A 819 -10.54 43.22 -9.79
CA LYS A 819 -11.10 42.21 -8.88
C LYS A 819 -11.22 42.71 -7.43
N GLY A 820 -10.99 44.00 -7.17
CA GLY A 820 -11.19 44.64 -5.86
C GLY A 820 -10.02 44.49 -4.88
N VAL A 821 -8.84 44.05 -5.36
CA VAL A 821 -7.61 43.96 -4.57
C VAL A 821 -6.97 45.35 -4.48
N ARG A 822 -6.49 45.74 -3.30
CA ARG A 822 -5.62 46.91 -3.12
C ARG A 822 -4.19 46.50 -3.40
N VAL A 823 -3.53 47.17 -4.34
CA VAL A 823 -2.15 46.82 -4.73
C VAL A 823 -1.21 47.97 -4.36
N GLU A 824 -0.13 47.64 -3.65
CA GLU A 824 1.00 48.54 -3.44
C GLU A 824 2.19 48.02 -4.24
N VAL A 825 2.96 48.92 -4.86
CA VAL A 825 4.02 48.55 -5.80
C VAL A 825 5.40 48.88 -5.22
N ALA A 826 6.33 47.95 -5.34
CA ALA A 826 7.76 48.14 -5.11
C ALA A 826 8.56 47.86 -6.39
N GLU A 827 9.55 48.68 -6.69
CA GLU A 827 10.34 48.60 -7.94
C GLU A 827 11.58 47.68 -7.82
N ASN A 828 11.86 47.16 -6.61
CA ASN A 828 12.96 46.23 -6.36
C ASN A 828 12.77 45.52 -5.00
N GLY A 829 13.55 44.45 -4.79
CA GLY A 829 13.46 43.63 -3.58
C GLY A 829 13.76 44.38 -2.28
N LYS A 830 14.62 45.40 -2.31
CA LYS A 830 14.98 46.19 -1.13
C LYS A 830 13.83 47.08 -0.68
N GLN A 831 13.17 47.75 -1.63
CA GLN A 831 11.99 48.55 -1.36
C GLN A 831 10.85 47.69 -0.81
N ALA A 832 10.69 46.46 -1.30
CA ALA A 832 9.70 45.52 -0.77
C ALA A 832 9.96 45.15 0.69
N VAL A 833 11.22 44.88 1.07
CA VAL A 833 11.62 44.61 2.46
C VAL A 833 11.40 45.85 3.35
N ASP A 834 11.75 47.05 2.86
CA ASP A 834 11.54 48.31 3.58
C ASP A 834 10.05 48.61 3.81
N LEU A 835 9.18 48.30 2.84
CA LEU A 835 7.72 48.44 3.01
C LEU A 835 7.18 47.44 4.04
N LEU A 836 7.60 46.17 3.97
CA LEU A 836 7.20 45.13 4.93
C LEU A 836 7.72 45.37 6.36
N LEU A 837 8.81 46.14 6.51
CA LEU A 837 9.30 46.62 7.79
C LEU A 837 8.36 47.65 8.42
N VAL A 838 7.78 48.52 7.61
CA VAL A 838 6.92 49.64 8.05
C VAL A 838 5.47 49.21 8.20
N ASP A 839 4.94 48.45 7.25
CA ASP A 839 3.56 47.95 7.24
C ASP A 839 3.54 46.43 7.04
N ARG A 840 2.96 45.72 8.01
CA ARG A 840 2.80 44.25 7.98
C ARG A 840 1.39 43.81 7.58
N SER A 841 0.56 44.73 7.08
CA SER A 841 -0.85 44.50 6.77
C SER A 841 -1.13 43.86 5.40
N TYR A 842 -0.10 43.52 4.61
CA TYR A 842 -0.27 42.82 3.35
C TYR A 842 -0.76 41.38 3.56
N ASP A 843 -1.66 40.91 2.70
CA ASP A 843 -2.18 39.54 2.69
C ASP A 843 -1.33 38.60 1.80
N LEU A 844 -0.59 39.14 0.83
CA LEU A 844 0.20 38.38 -0.16
C LEU A 844 1.27 39.28 -0.79
N VAL A 845 2.43 38.69 -1.12
CA VAL A 845 3.47 39.33 -1.92
C VAL A 845 3.60 38.62 -3.28
N LEU A 846 3.52 39.37 -4.38
CA LEU A 846 3.90 38.92 -5.72
C LEU A 846 5.32 39.43 -6.00
N MET A 847 6.28 38.54 -6.19
CA MET A 847 7.71 38.88 -6.22
C MET A 847 8.35 38.47 -7.54
N ASP A 848 8.76 39.42 -8.38
CA ASP A 848 9.65 39.11 -9.50
C ASP A 848 11.02 38.64 -9.01
N ILE A 849 11.59 37.68 -9.70
CA ILE A 849 12.90 37.12 -9.37
C ILE A 849 14.03 38.02 -9.88
N MET A 850 13.91 38.55 -11.10
CA MET A 850 15.00 39.23 -11.78
C MET A 850 14.83 40.76 -11.73
N MET A 851 15.25 41.37 -10.62
CA MET A 851 15.19 42.83 -10.42
C MET A 851 16.54 43.42 -10.01
N PRO A 852 16.80 44.71 -10.33
CA PRO A 852 18.01 45.41 -9.91
C PRO A 852 18.03 45.70 -8.39
N ILE A 853 19.21 46.07 -7.87
CA ILE A 853 19.49 46.43 -6.46
C ILE A 853 19.44 45.23 -5.49
N MET A 854 18.30 44.54 -5.44
CA MET A 854 18.10 43.32 -4.65
C MET A 854 17.15 42.41 -5.43
N ASP A 855 17.62 41.21 -5.76
CA ASP A 855 16.85 40.23 -6.51
C ASP A 855 15.75 39.58 -5.63
N GLY A 856 14.80 38.91 -6.28
CA GLY A 856 13.66 38.30 -5.57
C GLY A 856 14.07 37.19 -4.61
N TYR A 857 15.15 36.44 -4.90
CA TYR A 857 15.64 35.39 -4.01
C TYR A 857 16.19 35.96 -2.70
N GLN A 858 16.97 37.03 -2.78
CA GLN A 858 17.50 37.76 -1.63
C GLN A 858 16.38 38.41 -0.83
N ALA A 859 15.40 39.01 -1.50
CA ALA A 859 14.25 39.64 -0.84
C ALA A 859 13.41 38.61 -0.07
N MET A 860 13.11 37.45 -0.66
CA MET A 860 12.36 36.39 0.04
C MET A 860 13.08 35.88 1.28
N LYS A 861 14.40 35.65 1.20
CA LYS A 861 15.21 35.27 2.36
C LYS A 861 15.21 36.34 3.44
N ALA A 862 15.37 37.61 3.07
CA ALA A 862 15.29 38.71 4.04
C ALA A 862 13.90 38.81 4.71
N ILE A 863 12.81 38.58 3.97
CA ILE A 863 11.45 38.56 4.53
C ILE A 863 11.27 37.40 5.55
N ARG A 864 11.84 36.23 5.26
CA ARG A 864 11.76 35.07 6.17
C ARG A 864 12.68 35.21 7.37
N ASP A 865 13.96 35.49 7.14
CA ASP A 865 15.02 35.44 8.14
C ASP A 865 15.11 36.74 8.95
N ASP A 866 15.15 37.90 8.27
CA ASP A 866 15.37 39.20 8.93
C ASP A 866 14.07 39.79 9.50
N LEU A 867 12.94 39.64 8.79
CA LEU A 867 11.64 40.18 9.26
C LEU A 867 10.83 39.20 10.12
N GLY A 868 11.20 37.92 10.11
CA GLY A 868 10.53 36.84 10.84
C GLY A 868 9.11 36.54 10.35
N MET A 869 8.77 36.90 9.11
CA MET A 869 7.43 36.75 8.54
C MET A 869 7.30 35.38 7.87
N THR A 870 7.34 34.30 8.64
CA THR A 870 7.32 32.92 8.10
C THR A 870 6.03 32.56 7.38
N ASP A 871 4.89 33.12 7.82
CA ASP A 871 3.57 32.74 7.34
C ASP A 871 3.05 33.63 6.20
N MET A 872 3.77 34.70 5.84
CA MET A 872 3.38 35.62 4.76
C MET A 872 3.38 34.88 3.41
N PRO A 873 2.26 34.79 2.68
CA PRO A 873 2.25 34.17 1.36
C PRO A 873 3.10 34.97 0.37
N ILE A 874 4.06 34.31 -0.30
CA ILE A 874 4.87 34.91 -1.37
C ILE A 874 4.77 34.07 -2.63
N ILE A 875 4.29 34.65 -3.74
CA ILE A 875 4.26 34.00 -5.05
C ILE A 875 5.38 34.59 -5.92
N ALA A 876 6.32 33.76 -6.32
CA ALA A 876 7.43 34.16 -7.20
C ALA A 876 6.99 34.24 -8.67
N LEU A 877 7.30 35.35 -9.35
CA LEU A 877 7.11 35.54 -10.79
C LEU A 877 8.44 35.25 -11.50
N THR A 878 8.53 34.19 -12.30
CA THR A 878 9.78 33.83 -13.04
C THR A 878 9.60 33.91 -14.55
N ALA A 879 10.64 34.29 -15.29
CA ALA A 879 10.67 34.33 -16.75
C ALA A 879 11.09 33.01 -17.43
N LYS A 880 11.51 31.96 -16.69
CA LYS A 880 12.19 30.79 -17.28
C LYS A 880 11.62 29.43 -16.81
N ALA A 881 11.31 28.54 -17.75
CA ALA A 881 11.00 27.13 -17.48
C ALA A 881 12.29 26.29 -17.52
N MET A 882 13.02 26.22 -16.41
CA MET A 882 14.15 25.29 -16.25
C MET A 882 13.93 24.38 -15.04
N LYS A 883 14.26 23.07 -15.19
CA LYS A 883 14.38 22.13 -14.07
C LYS A 883 15.30 22.77 -13.01
N ASN A 884 14.79 22.94 -11.79
CA ASN A 884 15.44 23.53 -10.59
C ASN A 884 15.11 25.01 -10.26
N GLU A 885 14.41 25.79 -11.09
CA GLU A 885 14.00 27.15 -10.65
C GLU A 885 12.89 27.12 -9.60
N ARG A 886 11.93 26.19 -9.73
CA ARG A 886 10.89 25.97 -8.71
C ARG A 886 11.52 25.68 -7.34
N GLU A 887 12.46 24.74 -7.27
CA GLU A 887 13.13 24.37 -6.02
C GLU A 887 13.87 25.55 -5.42
N LYS A 888 14.59 26.34 -6.24
CA LYS A 888 15.28 27.55 -5.77
C LYS A 888 14.33 28.61 -5.21
N CYS A 889 13.16 28.82 -5.82
CA CYS A 889 12.16 29.76 -5.32
C CYS A 889 11.61 29.28 -3.97
N MET A 890 11.28 27.99 -3.84
CA MET A 890 10.77 27.43 -2.59
C MET A 890 11.83 27.44 -1.48
N GLU A 891 13.09 27.10 -1.79
CA GLU A 891 14.22 27.16 -0.84
C GLU A 891 14.53 28.59 -0.39
N ALA A 892 14.31 29.59 -1.26
CA ALA A 892 14.46 30.99 -0.90
C ALA A 892 13.30 31.53 -0.04
N GLY A 893 12.23 30.75 0.13
CA GLY A 893 11.10 31.09 0.99
C GLY A 893 9.81 31.43 0.26
N ALA A 894 9.69 31.19 -1.05
CA ALA A 894 8.41 31.33 -1.77
C ALA A 894 7.38 30.31 -1.26
N SER A 895 6.12 30.73 -1.24
CA SER A 895 4.96 29.86 -1.00
C SER A 895 4.51 29.16 -2.28
N ASP A 896 4.63 29.85 -3.42
CA ASP A 896 4.31 29.31 -4.74
C ASP A 896 5.06 30.07 -5.86
N TYR A 897 4.86 29.67 -7.11
CA TYR A 897 5.45 30.35 -8.26
C TYR A 897 4.53 30.37 -9.48
N ILE A 898 4.76 31.32 -10.38
CA ILE A 898 4.08 31.45 -11.67
C ILE A 898 5.05 31.95 -12.75
N MET A 899 4.89 31.45 -13.97
CA MET A 899 5.75 31.80 -15.10
C MET A 899 5.23 33.02 -15.88
N LYS A 900 6.14 33.88 -16.35
CA LYS A 900 5.89 34.94 -17.32
C LYS A 900 6.01 34.37 -18.74
N PRO A 901 5.11 34.70 -19.70
CA PRO A 901 4.03 35.69 -19.62
C PRO A 901 2.88 35.21 -18.72
N LEU A 902 2.43 36.09 -17.82
CA LEU A 902 1.47 35.72 -16.77
C LEU A 902 0.08 35.50 -17.35
N ASN A 903 -0.43 34.28 -17.21
CA ASN A 903 -1.85 34.02 -17.42
C ASN A 903 -2.63 34.54 -16.19
N ILE A 904 -3.45 35.57 -16.41
CA ILE A 904 -4.21 36.26 -15.35
C ILE A 904 -5.16 35.31 -14.62
N ASP A 905 -5.79 34.35 -15.33
CA ASP A 905 -6.73 33.40 -14.70
C ASP A 905 -5.99 32.39 -13.81
N GLN A 906 -4.78 32.00 -14.21
CA GLN A 906 -3.91 31.13 -13.42
C GLN A 906 -3.42 31.85 -12.15
N LEU A 907 -3.02 33.12 -12.27
CA LEU A 907 -2.63 33.96 -11.12
C LEU A 907 -3.77 34.06 -10.10
N PHE A 908 -5.00 34.34 -10.53
CA PHE A 908 -6.14 34.40 -9.61
C PHE A 908 -6.46 33.05 -8.96
N SER A 909 -6.23 31.95 -9.66
CA SER A 909 -6.42 30.61 -9.10
C SER A 909 -5.42 30.32 -7.98
N LEU A 910 -4.15 30.71 -8.16
CA LEU A 910 -3.12 30.59 -7.12
C LEU A 910 -3.39 31.51 -5.93
N MET A 911 -3.72 32.78 -6.21
CA MET A 911 -4.08 33.74 -5.16
C MET A 911 -5.27 33.27 -4.33
N ARG A 912 -6.25 32.59 -4.95
CA ARG A 912 -7.37 31.97 -4.21
C ARG A 912 -6.84 30.99 -3.17
N VAL A 913 -5.99 30.04 -3.53
CA VAL A 913 -5.47 29.04 -2.58
C VAL A 913 -4.84 29.70 -1.34
N TRP A 914 -4.06 30.77 -1.55
CA TRP A 914 -3.32 31.42 -0.47
C TRP A 914 -4.10 32.48 0.31
N LEU A 915 -5.13 33.09 -0.29
CA LEU A 915 -5.97 34.11 0.35
C LEU A 915 -7.23 33.55 1.02
N THR A 916 -7.55 32.25 0.85
CA THR A 916 -8.73 31.60 1.46
C THR A 916 -8.42 30.78 2.73
N LYS A 917 -7.26 30.96 3.36
CA LYS A 917 -6.92 30.30 4.64
C LYS A 917 -7.56 30.97 5.85
#